data_AF-A0A3A3HE39-F1
#
_entry.id   AF-A0A3A3HE39-F1
#
_cell.length_a   1.000
_cell.length_b   1.000
_cell.length_c   1.000
_cell.angle_alpha   90.00
_cell.angle_beta   90.00
_cell.angle_gamma   90.00
#
_symmetry.space_group_name_H-M   'P 1'
#
loop_
_entity.id
_entity.type
_entity.pdbx_description
1 polymer ?
#
loop_
_entity_poly.entity_id
_entity_poly.type
_entity_poly.pdbx_seq_one_letter_code
_entity_poly.pdbx_strand_id
1 'polypeptide(L)'
;MILRNVALENFGLYAGTTEIDLVPRSRRGGACPIVLVGGKNGAGKTTLLEAVRLALYGRRSLGARVAQSDYEAYLRGRINRDAGTMTAAVGLEFDYAEAGVVHRYRVRREWSVRGKTLAESLLLEKDGTTVTSVPREEWHHFLQELIPPGVSQLFFFDGEKISEIADGEAENEHLAEAMRGLLGIDLVGRLRADLGLYLARHLREGDGASTAKLEAVNRAIAAAARRAEETGDAVAELVSARDSQARQAERVRRQFVAEGGDVALHRARTEAERDEAKRGIARCEHELRDLSNKLLPFALAPKLVGSFRAALAQANGPERQQSSMMHVQSLLVAWRADKSAQRQGKWDAKHWSDLQHFFDAQSLPDTQAESHAAFREVGDGAATLSRLAEVELDVRPRARALLKDLNALTAKVRALDTALARADNAAAGVLLDELRLAEQKVGATEATLNARQEELKLLRGQMVTLDRDRRRLEDEQASSAKAMERAELAARTAQALADYEKRLLEHKLGQLRTEFVNCFNRLARKADLIVDVRIDPDTFATTLIDRGHREIPKSALSAGEKQIYAIAMLWALARTSGRPLPMIIDTPLARLDSEHRAKLTGRYFPAASHQVILLSTDTEIDEALMRDLAPSVSHAFRLDYDHEAGRTVVSNGYFATELAGRIHALQQA
;
A
#
# COMPACT_ATOMS: atom_id res chain seq x y z
N MET A 1 20.09 31.82 -14.80
CA MET A 1 18.73 31.86 -15.37
C MET A 1 17.83 32.73 -14.49
N ILE A 2 16.96 33.57 -15.05
CA ILE A 2 15.98 34.38 -14.28
C ILE A 2 14.58 34.10 -14.81
N LEU A 3 13.65 33.70 -13.95
CA LEU A 3 12.23 33.67 -14.27
C LEU A 3 11.70 35.10 -14.32
N ARG A 4 11.08 35.50 -15.43
CA ARG A 4 10.58 36.87 -15.61
C ARG A 4 9.10 36.98 -15.29
N ASN A 5 8.29 36.11 -15.88
CA ASN A 5 6.84 36.19 -15.76
C ASN A 5 6.25 34.79 -15.76
N VAL A 6 5.23 34.57 -14.94
CA VAL A 6 4.36 33.41 -15.01
C VAL A 6 2.95 33.87 -15.36
N ALA A 7 2.41 33.31 -16.44
CA ALA A 7 1.08 33.61 -16.94
C ALA A 7 0.17 32.40 -16.73
N LEU A 8 -0.97 32.59 -16.10
CA LEU A 8 -1.98 31.56 -15.87
C LEU A 8 -3.27 31.98 -16.53
N GLU A 9 -3.86 31.11 -17.35
CA GLU A 9 -5.13 31.36 -18.02
C GLU A 9 -6.08 30.22 -17.69
N ASN A 10 -7.13 30.51 -16.92
CA ASN A 10 -8.14 29.54 -16.49
C ASN A 10 -7.55 28.27 -15.84
N PHE A 11 -6.42 28.41 -15.13
CA PHE A 11 -5.68 27.28 -14.55
C PHE A 11 -5.97 27.13 -13.05
N GLY A 12 -6.59 26.00 -12.68
CA GLY A 12 -6.89 25.67 -11.29
C GLY A 12 -7.77 26.72 -10.61
N LEU A 13 -7.23 27.40 -9.62
CA LEU A 13 -7.92 28.46 -8.86
C LEU A 13 -7.89 29.83 -9.56
N TYR A 14 -7.14 29.99 -10.65
CA TYR A 14 -7.06 31.25 -11.40
C TYR A 14 -8.05 31.21 -12.57
N ALA A 15 -9.01 32.13 -12.59
CA ALA A 15 -9.95 32.33 -13.71
C ALA A 15 -9.60 33.60 -14.48
N GLY A 16 -9.70 33.54 -15.81
CA GLY A 16 -9.16 34.57 -16.70
C GLY A 16 -7.64 34.52 -16.79
N THR A 17 -7.04 35.60 -17.29
CA THR A 17 -5.58 35.74 -17.43
C THR A 17 -5.00 36.45 -16.20
N THR A 18 -4.05 35.79 -15.55
CA THR A 18 -3.27 36.32 -14.42
C THR A 18 -1.80 36.26 -14.76
N GLU A 19 -1.09 37.38 -14.59
CA GLU A 19 0.36 37.46 -14.80
C GLU A 19 1.05 37.95 -13.52
N ILE A 20 2.21 37.36 -13.22
CA ILE A 20 3.00 37.69 -12.02
C ILE A 20 4.45 37.95 -12.45
N ASP A 21 4.91 39.19 -12.28
CA ASP A 21 6.30 39.60 -12.46
C ASP A 21 7.17 38.93 -11.39
N LEU A 22 8.16 38.15 -11.81
CA LEU A 22 9.08 37.45 -10.92
C LEU A 22 10.48 38.07 -10.94
N VAL A 23 10.73 39.12 -11.73
CA VAL A 23 12.08 39.70 -11.90
C VAL A 23 12.53 40.40 -10.61
N PRO A 24 13.62 39.94 -9.96
CA PRO A 24 14.14 40.61 -8.78
C PRO A 24 14.70 42.00 -9.15
N ARG A 25 14.37 42.99 -8.34
CA ARG A 25 14.79 44.40 -8.48
C ARG A 25 15.84 44.73 -7.43
N SER A 26 16.89 45.44 -7.80
CA SER A 26 17.95 45.88 -6.87
C SER A 26 17.57 47.18 -6.15
N ARG A 27 18.05 47.36 -4.89
CA ARG A 27 17.84 48.59 -4.11
C ARG A 27 19.18 49.24 -3.77
N ARG A 28 19.19 50.54 -3.42
CA ARG A 28 20.38 51.27 -2.93
C ARG A 28 20.86 50.66 -1.60
N GLY A 29 21.69 49.63 -1.68
CA GLY A 29 22.20 48.88 -0.51
C GLY A 29 22.53 47.41 -0.77
N GLY A 30 22.13 46.83 -1.91
CA GLY A 30 22.47 45.45 -2.25
C GLY A 30 21.48 44.78 -3.22
N ALA A 31 21.75 43.51 -3.55
CA ALA A 31 20.83 42.68 -4.30
C ALA A 31 19.67 42.23 -3.39
N CYS A 32 18.43 42.34 -3.88
CA CYS A 32 17.23 41.84 -3.20
C CYS A 32 16.69 40.65 -4.02
N PRO A 33 17.15 39.42 -3.76
CA PRO A 33 16.83 38.27 -4.62
C PRO A 33 15.42 37.71 -4.40
N ILE A 34 14.70 38.14 -3.36
CA ILE A 34 13.46 37.49 -2.93
C ILE A 34 12.22 38.19 -3.52
N VAL A 35 11.37 37.44 -4.21
CA VAL A 35 9.99 37.82 -4.55
C VAL A 35 9.05 37.07 -3.62
N LEU A 36 8.28 37.81 -2.81
CA LEU A 36 7.42 37.22 -1.78
C LEU A 36 5.97 37.13 -2.26
N VAL A 37 5.36 35.95 -2.19
CA VAL A 37 3.95 35.74 -2.56
C VAL A 37 3.19 35.23 -1.34
N GLY A 38 2.43 36.11 -0.71
CA GLY A 38 1.61 35.79 0.45
C GLY A 38 0.22 35.32 0.07
N GLY A 39 -0.28 34.26 0.71
CA GLY A 39 -1.67 33.86 0.55
C GLY A 39 -2.10 32.91 1.66
N LYS A 40 -3.38 32.94 2.04
CA LYS A 40 -3.92 31.96 3.00
C LYS A 40 -3.89 30.55 2.41
N ASN A 41 -4.11 29.53 3.24
CA ASN A 41 -4.25 28.15 2.75
C ASN A 41 -5.41 28.07 1.76
N GLY A 42 -5.20 27.39 0.63
CA GLY A 42 -6.17 27.33 -0.46
C GLY A 42 -6.24 28.58 -1.35
N ALA A 43 -5.41 29.61 -1.15
CA ALA A 43 -5.43 30.82 -1.98
C ALA A 43 -4.79 30.67 -3.38
N GLY A 44 -4.17 29.53 -3.70
CA GLY A 44 -3.55 29.28 -5.01
C GLY A 44 -2.02 29.34 -5.08
N LYS A 45 -1.32 29.35 -3.94
CA LYS A 45 0.16 29.27 -3.87
C LYS A 45 0.70 28.00 -4.54
N THR A 46 0.24 26.83 -4.09
CA THR A 46 0.66 25.55 -4.68
C THR A 46 0.27 25.44 -6.15
N THR A 47 -0.88 26.00 -6.54
CA THR A 47 -1.29 26.08 -7.96
C THR A 47 -0.32 26.92 -8.79
N LEU A 48 0.27 27.99 -8.24
CA LEU A 48 1.30 28.78 -8.91
C LEU A 48 2.58 27.97 -9.13
N LEU A 49 3.05 27.26 -8.09
CA LEU A 49 4.22 26.36 -8.19
C LEU A 49 4.00 25.25 -9.23
N GLU A 50 2.81 24.65 -9.23
CA GLU A 50 2.41 23.64 -10.22
C GLU A 50 2.39 24.20 -11.64
N ALA A 51 1.94 25.43 -11.85
CA ALA A 51 1.91 26.06 -13.16
C ALA A 51 3.32 26.22 -13.76
N VAL A 52 4.30 26.64 -12.95
CA VAL A 52 5.70 26.75 -13.38
C VAL A 52 6.26 25.38 -13.75
N ARG A 53 6.02 24.36 -12.92
CA ARG A 53 6.47 22.98 -13.20
C ARG A 53 5.79 22.41 -14.46
N LEU A 54 4.50 22.67 -14.65
CA LEU A 54 3.76 22.20 -15.82
C LEU A 54 4.25 22.88 -17.10
N ALA A 55 4.49 24.18 -17.08
CA ALA A 55 5.04 24.92 -18.22
C ALA A 55 6.37 24.31 -18.69
N LEU A 56 7.29 24.04 -17.76
CA LEU A 56 8.60 23.46 -18.06
C LEU A 56 8.53 21.98 -18.46
N TYR A 57 7.79 21.15 -17.71
CA TYR A 57 7.91 19.69 -17.76
C TYR A 57 6.69 18.94 -18.29
N GLY A 58 5.57 19.59 -18.58
CA GLY A 58 4.36 18.93 -19.10
C GLY A 58 4.01 17.68 -18.28
N ARG A 59 3.82 16.55 -18.96
CA ARG A 59 3.53 15.24 -18.34
C ARG A 59 4.52 14.82 -17.25
N ARG A 60 5.81 15.17 -17.37
CA ARG A 60 6.84 14.83 -16.38
C ARG A 60 6.75 15.64 -15.09
N SER A 61 5.95 16.71 -15.04
CA SER A 61 5.71 17.45 -13.78
C SER A 61 4.96 16.62 -12.74
N LEU A 62 4.25 15.58 -13.17
CA LEU A 62 3.46 14.68 -12.33
C LEU A 62 4.24 13.45 -11.85
N GLY A 63 5.43 13.20 -12.40
CA GLY A 63 6.28 12.04 -12.07
C GLY A 63 6.99 11.47 -13.30
N ALA A 64 7.96 10.57 -13.07
CA ALA A 64 8.74 9.96 -14.14
C ALA A 64 7.91 9.01 -15.03
N ARG A 65 6.84 8.40 -14.50
CA ARG A 65 6.03 7.35 -15.15
C ARG A 65 4.54 7.59 -14.92
N VAL A 66 3.95 8.50 -15.69
CA VAL A 66 2.52 8.88 -15.59
C VAL A 66 1.84 8.41 -16.87
N ALA A 67 0.71 7.71 -16.83
CA ALA A 67 0.00 7.30 -18.04
C ALA A 67 -0.58 8.50 -18.79
N GLN A 68 -0.75 8.41 -20.11
CA GLN A 68 -1.30 9.50 -20.92
C GLN A 68 -2.73 9.87 -20.46
N SER A 69 -3.54 8.87 -20.11
CA SER A 69 -4.89 9.07 -19.57
C SER A 69 -4.90 9.85 -18.26
N ASP A 70 -3.93 9.61 -17.39
CA ASP A 70 -3.84 10.26 -16.08
C ASP A 70 -3.41 11.73 -16.24
N TYR A 71 -2.51 11.99 -17.18
CA TYR A 71 -2.11 13.34 -17.54
C TYR A 71 -3.26 14.13 -18.16
N GLU A 72 -4.04 13.53 -19.08
CA GLU A 72 -5.23 14.17 -19.65
C GLU A 72 -6.32 14.39 -18.60
N ALA A 73 -6.50 13.47 -17.65
CA ALA A 73 -7.41 13.64 -16.52
C ALA A 73 -6.95 14.80 -15.61
N TYR A 74 -5.65 14.91 -15.35
CA TYR A 74 -5.06 16.02 -14.60
C TYR A 74 -5.30 17.36 -15.30
N LEU A 75 -4.94 17.48 -16.58
CA LEU A 75 -5.14 18.71 -17.36
C LEU A 75 -6.63 19.13 -17.39
N ARG A 76 -7.54 18.16 -17.57
CA ARG A 76 -8.99 18.42 -17.52
C ARG A 76 -9.43 18.91 -16.14
N GLY A 77 -8.90 18.33 -15.06
CA GLY A 77 -9.18 18.75 -13.68
C GLY A 77 -8.58 20.11 -13.30
N ARG A 78 -7.60 20.60 -14.07
CA ARG A 78 -6.93 21.89 -13.88
C ARG A 78 -7.51 23.03 -14.72
N ILE A 79 -8.64 22.83 -15.41
CA ILE A 79 -9.41 23.93 -16.00
C ILE A 79 -10.30 24.53 -14.91
N ASN A 80 -10.23 25.84 -14.71
CA ASN A 80 -11.09 26.54 -13.76
C ASN A 80 -12.56 26.40 -14.17
N ARG A 81 -13.43 26.06 -13.20
CA ARG A 81 -14.85 25.76 -13.45
C ARG A 81 -15.69 26.99 -13.79
N ASP A 82 -15.28 28.14 -13.28
CA ASP A 82 -16.02 29.40 -13.34
C ASP A 82 -15.54 30.29 -14.51
N ALA A 83 -14.51 29.86 -15.25
CA ALA A 83 -13.97 30.54 -16.43
C ALA A 83 -14.92 30.59 -17.64
N GLY A 84 -15.96 29.75 -17.68
CA GLY A 84 -16.92 29.68 -18.80
C GLY A 84 -16.37 29.07 -20.10
N THR A 85 -15.06 28.79 -20.18
CA THR A 85 -14.40 28.17 -21.33
C THR A 85 -13.74 26.85 -20.95
N MET A 86 -13.77 25.85 -21.83
CA MET A 86 -13.06 24.57 -21.65
C MET A 86 -11.62 24.61 -22.17
N THR A 87 -10.96 25.75 -21.97
CA THR A 87 -9.58 26.02 -22.39
C THR A 87 -8.79 26.60 -21.23
N ALA A 88 -7.57 26.13 -21.06
CA ALA A 88 -6.63 26.66 -20.07
C ALA A 88 -5.22 26.71 -20.65
N ALA A 89 -4.40 27.62 -20.12
CA ALA A 89 -3.01 27.75 -20.51
C ALA A 89 -2.12 28.14 -19.33
N VAL A 90 -0.86 27.71 -19.39
CA VAL A 90 0.21 28.15 -18.50
C VAL A 90 1.38 28.63 -19.34
N GLY A 91 1.94 29.77 -18.95
CA GLY A 91 3.05 30.42 -19.62
C GLY A 91 4.17 30.74 -18.64
N LEU A 92 5.41 30.60 -19.11
CA LEU A 92 6.60 30.97 -18.38
C LEU A 92 7.57 31.71 -19.30
N GLU A 93 7.98 32.90 -18.89
CA GLU A 93 9.03 33.67 -19.54
C GLU A 93 10.28 33.67 -18.67
N PHE A 94 11.44 33.37 -19.25
CA PHE A 94 12.71 33.34 -18.51
C PHE A 94 13.91 33.73 -19.38
N ASP A 95 14.93 34.29 -18.74
CA ASP A 95 16.22 34.60 -19.35
C ASP A 95 17.23 33.47 -19.06
N TYR A 96 17.89 32.97 -20.11
CA TYR A 96 18.90 31.91 -20.03
C TYR A 96 20.14 32.29 -20.84
N ALA A 97 21.33 32.03 -20.29
CA ALA A 97 22.60 32.41 -20.92
C ALA A 97 23.20 31.22 -21.67
N GLU A 98 23.35 31.34 -22.99
CA GLU A 98 24.00 30.36 -23.86
C GLU A 98 25.29 30.95 -24.41
N ALA A 99 26.41 30.28 -24.19
CA ALA A 99 27.74 30.74 -24.63
C ALA A 99 28.07 32.20 -24.24
N GLY A 100 27.54 32.67 -23.09
CA GLY A 100 27.75 34.03 -22.58
C GLY A 100 26.74 35.08 -23.11
N VAL A 101 25.84 34.71 -24.02
CA VAL A 101 24.76 35.58 -24.51
C VAL A 101 23.47 35.24 -23.80
N VAL A 102 22.79 36.25 -23.25
CA VAL A 102 21.50 36.07 -22.59
C VAL A 102 20.39 36.09 -23.64
N HIS A 103 19.63 35.01 -23.71
CA HIS A 103 18.44 34.86 -24.55
C HIS A 103 17.18 34.81 -23.71
N ARG A 104 16.10 35.34 -24.26
CA ARG A 104 14.77 35.30 -23.65
C ARG A 104 13.96 34.16 -24.23
N TYR A 105 13.50 33.28 -23.36
CA TYR A 105 12.63 32.18 -23.71
C TYR A 105 11.22 32.43 -23.21
N ARG A 106 10.24 32.13 -24.05
CA ARG A 106 8.82 32.08 -23.66
C ARG A 106 8.25 30.72 -23.99
N VAL A 107 7.75 30.06 -22.96
CA VAL A 107 7.06 28.78 -23.05
C VAL A 107 5.59 29.01 -22.78
N ARG A 108 4.71 28.52 -23.64
CA ARG A 108 3.27 28.51 -23.40
C ARG A 108 2.72 27.12 -23.71
N ARG A 109 2.08 26.51 -22.72
CA ARG A 109 1.31 25.28 -22.88
C ARG A 109 -0.16 25.62 -22.77
N GLU A 110 -0.93 25.21 -23.76
CA GLU A 110 -2.37 25.42 -23.77
C GLU A 110 -3.09 24.13 -24.14
N TRP A 111 -4.24 23.90 -23.51
CA TRP A 111 -5.07 22.75 -23.81
C TRP A 111 -6.54 23.12 -23.88
N SER A 112 -7.27 22.38 -24.72
CA SER A 112 -8.71 22.52 -24.88
C SER A 112 -9.40 21.17 -24.78
N VAL A 113 -10.57 21.15 -24.15
CA VAL A 113 -11.40 19.96 -24.02
C VAL A 113 -12.61 20.08 -24.91
N ARG A 114 -12.75 19.14 -25.85
CA ARG A 114 -13.94 19.00 -26.71
C ARG A 114 -14.53 17.61 -26.48
N GLY A 115 -15.60 17.53 -25.69
CA GLY A 115 -16.19 16.24 -25.29
C GLY A 115 -15.20 15.37 -24.52
N LYS A 116 -14.85 14.19 -25.06
CA LYS A 116 -13.88 13.26 -24.44
C LYS A 116 -12.43 13.52 -24.84
N THR A 117 -12.18 14.25 -25.93
CA THR A 117 -10.82 14.50 -26.44
C THR A 117 -10.22 15.75 -25.81
N LEU A 118 -8.97 15.66 -25.38
CA LEU A 118 -8.15 16.78 -24.94
C LEU A 118 -7.04 17.01 -25.97
N ALA A 119 -6.90 18.24 -26.45
CA ALA A 119 -5.81 18.64 -27.33
C ALA A 119 -4.89 19.60 -26.59
N GLU A 120 -3.64 19.20 -26.37
CA GLU A 120 -2.56 20.04 -25.84
C GLU A 120 -1.69 20.58 -26.99
N SER A 121 -1.25 21.83 -26.88
CA SER A 121 -0.19 22.38 -27.71
C SER A 121 0.87 23.08 -26.86
N LEU A 122 2.11 23.03 -27.33
CA LEU A 122 3.27 23.68 -26.74
C LEU A 122 3.81 24.69 -27.74
N LEU A 123 4.02 25.93 -27.29
CA LEU A 123 4.68 27.00 -28.02
C LEU A 123 5.98 27.38 -27.30
N LEU A 124 7.09 27.40 -28.03
CA LEU A 124 8.39 27.84 -27.56
C LEU A 124 8.94 28.95 -28.45
N GLU A 125 9.22 30.11 -27.85
CA GLU A 125 9.83 31.27 -28.50
C GLU A 125 11.18 31.58 -27.89
N LYS A 126 12.14 31.99 -28.74
CA LYS A 126 13.45 32.53 -28.38
C LYS A 126 13.57 33.94 -28.97
N ASP A 127 13.82 34.91 -28.10
CA ASP A 127 13.95 36.34 -28.43
C ASP A 127 12.78 36.89 -29.28
N GLY A 128 11.56 36.43 -28.98
CA GLY A 128 10.33 36.83 -29.68
C GLY A 128 10.08 36.13 -31.02
N THR A 129 10.91 35.17 -31.41
CA THR A 129 10.74 34.34 -32.60
C THR A 129 10.51 32.88 -32.23
N THR A 130 9.62 32.18 -32.92
CA THR A 130 9.41 30.74 -32.69
C THR A 130 10.71 29.98 -32.96
N VAL A 131 11.10 29.08 -32.06
CA VAL A 131 12.33 28.30 -32.20
C VAL A 131 12.23 27.37 -33.42
N THR A 132 12.99 27.66 -34.47
CA THR A 132 13.10 26.79 -35.67
C THR A 132 14.38 25.96 -35.68
N SER A 133 15.32 26.23 -34.78
CA SER A 133 16.60 25.51 -34.68
C SER A 133 16.47 24.10 -34.11
N VAL A 134 15.34 23.80 -33.46
CA VAL A 134 15.02 22.49 -32.87
C VAL A 134 13.62 22.07 -33.38
N PRO A 135 13.44 20.83 -33.88
CA PRO A 135 12.12 20.33 -34.26
C PRO A 135 11.11 20.46 -33.13
N ARG A 136 9.83 20.69 -33.45
CA ARG A 136 8.76 20.83 -32.44
C ARG A 136 8.65 19.62 -31.50
N GLU A 137 8.95 18.44 -32.01
CA GLU A 137 8.95 17.17 -31.26
C GLU A 137 10.04 17.14 -30.17
N GLU A 138 11.12 17.91 -30.35
CA GLU A 138 12.27 17.96 -29.43
C GLU A 138 12.22 19.13 -28.45
N TRP A 139 11.27 20.07 -28.57
CA TRP A 139 11.12 21.20 -27.64
C TRP A 139 10.97 20.74 -26.20
N HIS A 140 10.32 19.59 -25.99
CA HIS A 140 10.18 19.00 -24.69
C HIS A 140 11.52 18.52 -24.11
N HIS A 141 12.38 17.91 -24.92
CA HIS A 141 13.71 17.48 -24.52
C HIS A 141 14.61 18.67 -24.22
N PHE A 142 14.58 19.71 -25.07
CA PHE A 142 15.32 20.95 -24.86
C PHE A 142 15.00 21.60 -23.50
N LEU A 143 13.72 21.73 -23.14
CA LEU A 143 13.31 22.28 -21.84
C LEU A 143 13.80 21.43 -20.66
N GLN A 144 13.89 20.11 -20.83
CA GLN A 144 14.44 19.20 -19.81
C GLN A 144 15.96 19.33 -19.65
N GLU A 145 16.69 19.72 -20.69
CA GLU A 145 18.13 19.97 -20.59
C GLU A 145 18.46 21.24 -19.81
N LEU A 146 17.62 22.27 -19.95
CA LEU A 146 17.80 23.55 -19.24
C LEU A 146 17.71 23.37 -17.71
N ILE A 147 16.69 22.64 -17.25
CA ILE A 147 16.54 22.24 -15.85
C ILE A 147 16.06 20.78 -15.80
N PRO A 148 16.93 19.80 -15.51
CA PRO A 148 16.54 18.41 -15.43
C PRO A 148 15.37 18.16 -14.45
N PRO A 149 14.37 17.34 -14.80
CA PRO A 149 13.21 17.09 -13.94
C PRO A 149 13.58 16.58 -12.53
N GLY A 150 14.60 15.73 -12.41
CA GLY A 150 15.08 15.25 -11.10
C GLY A 150 15.67 16.38 -10.23
N VAL A 151 16.28 17.38 -10.86
CA VAL A 151 16.78 18.59 -10.19
C VAL A 151 15.65 19.55 -9.84
N SER A 152 14.58 19.58 -10.63
CA SER A 152 13.45 20.48 -10.39
C SER A 152 12.79 20.30 -9.02
N GLN A 153 12.78 19.07 -8.49
CA GLN A 153 12.25 18.77 -7.16
C GLN A 153 13.10 19.37 -6.04
N LEU A 154 14.35 19.78 -6.34
CA LEU A 154 15.29 20.38 -5.39
C LEU A 154 15.25 21.91 -5.41
N PHE A 155 14.85 22.51 -6.54
CA PHE A 155 14.79 23.98 -6.71
C PHE A 155 13.38 24.54 -6.69
N PHE A 156 12.39 23.75 -7.10
CA PHE A 156 10.97 24.08 -7.06
C PHE A 156 10.32 23.08 -6.15
N PHE A 157 10.21 23.36 -4.85
CA PHE A 157 9.73 22.39 -3.86
C PHE A 157 8.63 22.94 -2.96
N ASP A 158 7.89 22.00 -2.42
CA ASP A 158 6.86 22.21 -1.41
C ASP A 158 7.45 21.78 -0.05
N GLY A 159 7.26 22.61 0.98
CA GLY A 159 7.68 22.36 2.36
C GLY A 159 7.29 20.98 2.88
N GLU A 160 6.16 20.42 2.45
CA GLU A 160 5.73 19.07 2.83
C GLU A 160 6.56 17.96 2.16
N LYS A 161 6.97 18.16 0.90
CA LYS A 161 7.78 17.19 0.14
C LYS A 161 9.24 17.12 0.60
N ILE A 162 9.74 18.16 1.29
CA ILE A 162 11.09 18.17 1.90
C ILE A 162 11.23 17.02 2.92
N SER A 163 10.16 16.68 3.64
CA SER A 163 10.18 15.58 4.61
C SER A 163 10.32 14.21 3.94
N GLU A 164 9.73 14.01 2.76
CA GLU A 164 9.83 12.75 1.99
C GLU A 164 11.29 12.48 1.57
N ILE A 165 12.01 13.52 1.13
CA ILE A 165 13.45 13.44 0.79
C ILE A 165 14.30 13.06 2.02
N ALA A 166 13.87 13.45 3.22
CA ALA A 166 14.58 13.15 4.47
C ALA A 166 14.32 11.72 4.98
N ASP A 167 13.15 11.14 4.65
CA ASP A 167 12.67 9.85 5.18
C ASP A 167 12.90 8.65 4.23
N GLY A 168 13.15 8.86 2.93
CA GLY A 168 13.22 7.78 1.93
C GLY A 168 14.58 7.09 1.76
N GLU A 169 14.67 5.81 2.11
CA GLU A 169 15.72 4.89 1.60
C GLU A 169 15.38 4.31 0.21
N ALA A 170 14.13 4.46 -0.26
CA ALA A 170 13.62 3.84 -1.49
C ALA A 170 13.71 4.71 -2.76
N GLU A 171 14.03 6.01 -2.63
CA GLU A 171 14.16 6.96 -3.77
C GLU A 171 15.62 7.24 -4.17
N ASN A 172 16.58 6.52 -3.59
CA ASN A 172 18.01 6.76 -3.76
C ASN A 172 18.48 6.72 -5.23
N GLU A 173 17.83 5.93 -6.09
CA GLU A 173 18.23 5.81 -7.50
C GLU A 173 17.88 7.06 -8.33
N HIS A 174 16.67 7.62 -8.17
CA HIS A 174 16.26 8.86 -8.84
C HIS A 174 17.02 10.08 -8.31
N LEU A 175 17.30 10.11 -7.00
CA LEU A 175 18.11 11.17 -6.39
C LEU A 175 19.56 11.10 -6.86
N ALA A 176 20.15 9.91 -6.95
CA ALA A 176 21.51 9.70 -7.47
C ALA A 176 21.63 10.18 -8.93
N GLU A 177 20.67 9.85 -9.78
CA GLU A 177 20.65 10.31 -11.18
C GLU A 177 20.52 11.85 -11.26
N ALA A 178 19.62 12.44 -10.47
CA ALA A 178 19.48 13.88 -10.37
C ALA A 178 20.75 14.58 -9.86
N MET A 179 21.43 14.01 -8.86
CA MET A 179 22.69 14.51 -8.30
C MET A 179 23.83 14.40 -9.33
N ARG A 180 23.95 13.29 -10.06
CA ARG A 180 24.95 13.12 -11.14
C ARG A 180 24.74 14.13 -12.26
N GLY A 181 23.48 14.39 -12.65
CA GLY A 181 23.14 15.41 -13.64
C GLY A 181 23.48 16.83 -13.17
N LEU A 182 23.17 17.17 -11.92
CA LEU A 182 23.44 18.47 -11.33
C LEU A 182 24.95 18.75 -11.16
N LEU A 183 25.71 17.73 -10.76
CA LEU A 183 27.17 17.83 -10.58
C LEU A 183 27.93 17.78 -11.92
N GLY A 184 27.23 17.61 -13.05
CA GLY A 184 27.81 17.59 -14.39
C GLY A 184 28.54 16.30 -14.75
N ILE A 185 28.33 15.23 -13.98
CA ILE A 185 29.01 13.93 -14.15
C ILE A 185 28.42 13.18 -15.35
N ASP A 186 27.09 13.27 -15.52
CA ASP A 186 26.38 12.63 -16.63
C ASP A 186 26.88 13.07 -18.01
N LEU A 187 27.28 14.35 -18.16
CA LEU A 187 27.83 14.87 -19.42
C LEU A 187 29.12 14.13 -19.83
N VAL A 188 29.97 13.77 -18.88
CA VAL A 188 31.21 13.02 -19.13
C VAL A 188 30.90 11.58 -19.52
N GLY A 189 29.92 10.97 -18.85
CA GLY A 189 29.43 9.62 -19.18
C GLY A 189 28.86 9.54 -20.59
N ARG A 190 28.04 10.53 -20.99
CA ARG A 190 27.53 10.66 -22.37
C ARG A 190 28.64 10.87 -23.39
N LEU A 191 29.57 11.80 -23.11
CA LEU A 191 30.73 12.03 -24.00
C LEU A 191 31.53 10.74 -24.23
N ARG A 192 31.72 9.91 -23.19
CA ARG A 192 32.39 8.61 -23.33
C ARG A 192 31.60 7.66 -24.26
N ALA A 193 30.29 7.59 -24.10
CA ALA A 193 29.42 6.78 -24.95
C ALA A 193 29.43 7.26 -26.41
N ASP A 194 29.31 8.57 -26.62
CA ASP A 194 29.33 9.22 -27.93
C ASP A 194 30.69 9.06 -28.62
N LEU A 195 31.79 9.18 -27.87
CA LEU A 195 33.14 8.94 -28.38
C LEU A 195 33.30 7.48 -28.80
N GLY A 196 32.79 6.53 -28.01
CA GLY A 196 32.73 5.11 -28.39
C GLY A 196 31.99 4.88 -29.72
N LEU A 197 30.83 5.52 -29.89
CA LEU A 197 30.05 5.47 -31.14
C LEU A 197 30.77 6.16 -32.31
N TYR A 198 31.41 7.31 -32.09
CA TYR A 198 32.18 8.04 -33.10
C TYR A 198 33.38 7.22 -33.60
N LEU A 199 34.08 6.55 -32.70
CA LEU A 199 35.24 5.72 -33.03
C LEU A 199 34.83 4.46 -33.79
N ALA A 200 33.75 3.80 -33.39
CA ALA A 200 33.14 2.71 -34.15
C ALA A 200 32.75 3.14 -35.58
N ARG A 201 32.43 4.42 -35.78
CA ARG A 201 32.12 5.02 -37.09
C ARG A 201 33.34 5.50 -37.89
N HIS A 202 34.52 5.71 -37.29
CA HIS A 202 35.73 6.23 -37.96
C HIS A 202 36.85 5.19 -38.15
N LEU A 203 36.75 4.02 -37.54
CA LEU A 203 37.50 2.81 -37.89
C LEU A 203 37.13 2.22 -39.27
N ARG A 204 36.25 2.90 -40.02
CA ARG A 204 35.64 2.52 -41.31
C ARG A 204 36.55 2.51 -42.55
N GLU A 205 37.82 2.93 -42.46
CA GLU A 205 38.70 3.03 -43.65
C GLU A 205 39.56 1.76 -43.92
N GLY A 206 39.25 0.64 -43.27
CA GLY A 206 39.93 -0.64 -43.52
C GLY A 206 38.96 -1.80 -43.65
N ASP A 207 38.93 -2.39 -44.85
CA ASP A 207 38.32 -3.68 -45.24
C ASP A 207 36.77 -3.75 -45.30
N GLY A 208 36.24 -3.56 -46.53
CA GLY A 208 34.81 -3.38 -46.84
C GLY A 208 33.88 -4.56 -46.52
N ALA A 209 34.42 -5.77 -46.35
CA ALA A 209 33.63 -6.97 -46.10
C ALA A 209 33.40 -7.25 -44.60
N SER A 210 34.40 -6.97 -43.75
CA SER A 210 34.27 -7.12 -42.29
C SER A 210 33.50 -5.94 -41.69
N THR A 211 33.75 -4.73 -42.19
CA THR A 211 33.00 -3.51 -41.84
C THR A 211 31.50 -3.62 -42.15
N ALA A 212 31.12 -4.16 -43.32
CA ALA A 212 29.71 -4.36 -43.66
C ALA A 212 29.00 -5.33 -42.72
N LYS A 213 29.69 -6.39 -42.26
CA LYS A 213 29.17 -7.33 -41.26
C LYS A 213 29.02 -6.67 -39.89
N LEU A 214 30.03 -5.90 -39.45
CA LEU A 214 29.97 -5.15 -38.20
C LEU A 214 28.82 -4.13 -38.20
N GLU A 215 28.62 -3.41 -39.30
CA GLU A 215 27.50 -2.47 -39.45
C GLU A 215 26.13 -3.15 -39.49
N ALA A 216 26.05 -4.36 -40.04
CA ALA A 216 24.83 -5.16 -40.00
C ALA A 216 24.51 -5.61 -38.56
N VAL A 217 25.52 -6.07 -37.81
CA VAL A 217 25.38 -6.47 -36.40
C VAL A 217 25.03 -5.26 -35.52
N ASN A 218 25.70 -4.12 -35.68
CA ASN A 218 25.39 -2.90 -34.91
C ASN A 218 23.99 -2.37 -35.21
N ARG A 219 23.53 -2.42 -36.46
CA ARG A 219 22.13 -2.10 -36.81
C ARG A 219 21.14 -3.07 -36.20
N ALA A 220 21.48 -4.37 -36.15
CA ALA A 220 20.65 -5.38 -35.50
C ALA A 220 20.58 -5.16 -33.97
N ILE A 221 21.69 -4.80 -33.32
CA ILE A 221 21.72 -4.44 -31.90
C ILE A 221 20.85 -3.22 -31.63
N ALA A 222 21.01 -2.13 -32.40
CA ALA A 222 20.20 -0.92 -32.22
C ALA A 222 18.70 -1.18 -32.45
N ALA A 223 18.35 -2.02 -33.43
CA ALA A 223 16.96 -2.41 -33.68
C ALA A 223 16.40 -3.30 -32.55
N ALA A 224 17.19 -4.26 -32.04
CA ALA A 224 16.80 -5.11 -30.92
C ALA A 224 16.67 -4.31 -29.62
N ALA A 225 17.55 -3.33 -29.38
CA ALA A 225 17.51 -2.44 -28.23
C ALA A 225 16.24 -1.58 -28.23
N ARG A 226 15.91 -0.94 -29.36
CA ARG A 226 14.65 -0.18 -29.50
C ARG A 226 13.42 -1.05 -29.26
N ARG A 227 13.38 -2.25 -29.85
CA ARG A 227 12.28 -3.20 -29.61
C ARG A 227 12.19 -3.65 -28.15
N ALA A 228 13.33 -3.83 -27.49
CA ALA A 228 13.36 -4.21 -26.08
C ALA A 228 12.89 -3.06 -25.17
N GLU A 229 13.19 -1.81 -25.52
CA GLU A 229 12.68 -0.62 -24.86
C GLU A 229 11.15 -0.50 -25.04
N GLU A 230 10.66 -0.54 -26.29
CA GLU A 230 9.23 -0.52 -26.61
C GLU A 230 8.45 -1.65 -25.91
N THR A 231 9.01 -2.86 -25.91
CA THR A 231 8.40 -4.02 -25.22
C THR A 231 8.48 -3.87 -23.70
N GLY A 232 9.55 -3.26 -23.18
CA GLY A 232 9.71 -2.95 -21.76
C GLY A 232 8.67 -1.96 -21.27
N ASP A 233 8.39 -0.91 -22.05
CA ASP A 233 7.33 0.06 -21.78
C ASP A 233 5.96 -0.61 -21.79
N ALA A 234 5.67 -1.43 -22.81
CA ALA A 234 4.43 -2.19 -22.89
C ALA A 234 4.24 -3.15 -21.70
N VAL A 235 5.31 -3.83 -21.25
CA VAL A 235 5.29 -4.68 -20.04
C VAL A 235 4.96 -3.84 -18.81
N ALA A 236 5.55 -2.65 -18.65
CA ALA A 236 5.29 -1.79 -17.51
C ALA A 236 3.82 -1.30 -17.49
N GLU A 237 3.26 -0.92 -18.65
CA GLU A 237 1.85 -0.57 -18.77
C GLU A 237 0.92 -1.74 -18.40
N LEU A 238 1.24 -2.95 -18.88
CA LEU A 238 0.48 -4.16 -18.56
C LEU A 238 0.55 -4.53 -17.07
N VAL A 239 1.70 -4.33 -16.41
CA VAL A 239 1.83 -4.53 -14.95
C VAL A 239 0.92 -3.55 -14.19
N SER A 240 0.97 -2.26 -14.52
CA SER A 240 0.12 -1.25 -13.89
C SER A 240 -1.38 -1.54 -14.11
N ALA A 241 -1.75 -1.93 -15.33
CA ALA A 241 -3.12 -2.33 -15.66
C ALA A 241 -3.55 -3.56 -14.84
N ARG A 242 -2.70 -4.60 -14.75
CA ARG A 242 -2.96 -5.81 -13.96
C ARG A 242 -3.15 -5.48 -12.48
N ASP A 243 -2.30 -4.64 -11.91
CA ASP A 243 -2.40 -4.25 -10.49
C ASP A 243 -3.68 -3.47 -10.20
N SER A 244 -4.07 -2.55 -11.09
CA SER A 244 -5.33 -1.81 -10.98
C SER A 244 -6.54 -2.74 -11.06
N GLN A 245 -6.57 -3.65 -12.04
CA GLN A 245 -7.63 -4.63 -12.21
C GLN A 245 -7.69 -5.61 -11.03
N ALA A 246 -6.55 -6.04 -10.50
CA ALA A 246 -6.47 -6.92 -9.33
C ALA A 246 -7.04 -6.25 -8.08
N ARG A 247 -6.74 -4.96 -7.85
CA ARG A 247 -7.36 -4.18 -6.76
C ARG A 247 -8.88 -4.09 -6.91
N GLN A 248 -9.37 -3.91 -8.14
CA GLN A 248 -10.81 -3.89 -8.41
C GLN A 248 -11.46 -5.26 -8.15
N ALA A 249 -10.84 -6.35 -8.63
CA ALA A 249 -11.32 -7.71 -8.39
C ALA A 249 -11.38 -8.05 -6.89
N GLU A 250 -10.37 -7.65 -6.13
CA GLU A 250 -10.32 -7.82 -4.67
C GLU A 250 -11.43 -7.04 -3.96
N ARG A 251 -11.74 -5.81 -4.42
CA ARG A 251 -12.84 -5.02 -3.88
C ARG A 251 -14.19 -5.72 -4.09
N VAL A 252 -14.44 -6.22 -5.30
CA VAL A 252 -15.67 -6.96 -5.65
C VAL A 252 -15.73 -8.27 -4.86
N ARG A 253 -14.61 -8.99 -4.71
CA ARG A 253 -14.52 -10.22 -3.91
C ARG A 253 -14.91 -9.97 -2.45
N ARG A 254 -14.44 -8.90 -1.84
CA ARG A 254 -14.82 -8.54 -0.45
C ARG A 254 -16.30 -8.25 -0.32
N GLN A 255 -16.89 -7.54 -1.29
CA GLN A 255 -18.33 -7.28 -1.32
C GLN A 255 -19.13 -8.59 -1.50
N PHE A 256 -18.69 -9.45 -2.42
CA PHE A 256 -19.30 -10.76 -2.64
C PHE A 256 -19.27 -11.65 -1.37
N VAL A 257 -18.14 -11.69 -0.65
CA VAL A 257 -18.04 -12.43 0.62
C VAL A 257 -18.93 -11.83 1.70
N ALA A 258 -18.98 -10.50 1.81
CA ALA A 258 -19.82 -9.81 2.79
C ALA A 258 -21.32 -10.10 2.59
N GLU A 259 -21.77 -10.23 1.33
CA GLU A 259 -23.14 -10.59 0.96
C GLU A 259 -23.42 -12.11 1.05
N GLY A 260 -22.49 -12.92 1.56
CA GLY A 260 -22.68 -14.36 1.75
C GLY A 260 -22.43 -15.22 0.51
N GLY A 261 -21.70 -14.69 -0.48
CA GLY A 261 -21.43 -15.35 -1.75
C GLY A 261 -20.69 -16.69 -1.67
N ASP A 262 -19.89 -16.92 -0.62
CA ASP A 262 -19.20 -18.20 -0.40
C ASP A 262 -20.20 -19.37 -0.19
N VAL A 263 -21.32 -19.08 0.48
CA VAL A 263 -22.42 -20.04 0.67
C VAL A 263 -23.19 -20.26 -0.62
N ALA A 264 -23.29 -19.24 -1.49
CA ALA A 264 -23.91 -19.37 -2.81
C ALA A 264 -23.10 -20.31 -3.73
N LEU A 265 -21.77 -20.26 -3.67
CA LEU A 265 -20.85 -21.14 -4.41
C LEU A 265 -20.96 -22.61 -3.98
N HIS A 266 -21.18 -22.85 -2.69
CA HIS A 266 -21.28 -24.19 -2.10
C HIS A 266 -22.72 -24.61 -1.76
N ARG A 267 -23.72 -23.97 -2.37
CA ARG A 267 -25.14 -24.18 -2.05
C ARG A 267 -25.54 -25.65 -2.00
N ALA A 268 -25.22 -26.44 -3.02
CA ALA A 268 -25.59 -27.86 -3.09
C ALA A 268 -25.03 -28.68 -1.91
N ARG A 269 -23.82 -28.35 -1.45
CA ARG A 269 -23.21 -28.98 -0.27
C ARG A 269 -23.92 -28.54 1.00
N THR A 270 -24.17 -27.24 1.17
CA THR A 270 -24.88 -26.69 2.33
C THR A 270 -26.31 -27.24 2.43
N GLU A 271 -27.01 -27.39 1.31
CA GLU A 271 -28.33 -28.02 1.23
C GLU A 271 -28.26 -29.51 1.59
N ALA A 272 -27.27 -30.25 1.11
CA ALA A 272 -27.08 -31.66 1.47
C ALA A 272 -26.81 -31.85 2.97
N GLU A 273 -25.95 -31.01 3.57
CA GLU A 273 -25.66 -31.03 5.00
C GLU A 273 -26.89 -30.66 5.85
N ARG A 274 -27.71 -29.70 5.38
CA ARG A 274 -28.99 -29.36 6.00
C ARG A 274 -29.96 -30.53 5.96
N ASP A 275 -30.09 -31.18 4.80
CA ASP A 275 -31.03 -32.30 4.62
C ASP A 275 -30.59 -33.52 5.42
N GLU A 276 -29.29 -33.77 5.53
CA GLU A 276 -28.74 -34.79 6.42
C GLU A 276 -29.05 -34.49 7.90
N ALA A 277 -28.87 -33.24 8.33
CA ALA A 277 -29.22 -32.84 9.68
C ALA A 277 -30.73 -32.98 9.95
N LYS A 278 -31.60 -32.62 8.99
CA LYS A 278 -33.06 -32.84 9.07
C LYS A 278 -33.42 -34.33 9.15
N ARG A 279 -32.74 -35.19 8.39
CA ARG A 279 -32.90 -36.66 8.52
C ARG A 279 -32.46 -37.13 9.91
N GLY A 280 -31.39 -36.56 10.46
CA GLY A 280 -30.94 -36.81 11.83
C GLY A 280 -32.01 -36.46 12.87
N ILE A 281 -32.61 -35.27 12.76
CA ILE A 281 -33.72 -34.81 13.62
C ILE A 281 -34.88 -35.83 13.56
N ALA A 282 -35.30 -36.22 12.35
CA ALA A 282 -36.39 -37.17 12.18
C ALA A 282 -36.10 -38.54 12.82
N ARG A 283 -34.84 -39.01 12.76
CA ARG A 283 -34.41 -40.24 13.47
C ARG A 283 -34.47 -40.08 14.98
N CYS A 284 -33.92 -39.00 15.52
CA CYS A 284 -33.96 -38.72 16.96
C CYS A 284 -35.41 -38.61 17.48
N GLU A 285 -36.28 -37.93 16.75
CA GLU A 285 -37.70 -37.84 17.07
C GLU A 285 -38.39 -39.21 17.03
N HIS A 286 -38.09 -40.03 16.03
CA HIS A 286 -38.65 -41.38 15.93
C HIS A 286 -38.22 -42.25 17.12
N GLU A 287 -36.94 -42.25 17.47
CA GLU A 287 -36.45 -42.99 18.65
C GLU A 287 -37.04 -42.46 19.96
N LEU A 288 -37.19 -41.15 20.11
CA LEU A 288 -37.87 -40.56 21.28
C LEU A 288 -39.35 -40.95 21.35
N ARG A 289 -40.05 -41.03 20.21
CA ARG A 289 -41.43 -41.54 20.14
C ARG A 289 -41.51 -43.02 20.50
N ASP A 290 -40.56 -43.84 20.04
CA ASP A 290 -40.50 -45.27 20.39
C ASP A 290 -40.23 -45.46 21.90
N LEU A 291 -39.31 -44.69 22.48
CA LEU A 291 -39.09 -44.68 23.93
C LEU A 291 -40.36 -44.24 24.69
N SER A 292 -41.05 -43.21 24.19
CA SER A 292 -42.33 -42.71 24.73
C SER A 292 -43.44 -43.77 24.73
N ASN A 293 -43.50 -44.61 23.70
CA ASN A 293 -44.46 -45.71 23.60
C ASN A 293 -44.12 -46.90 24.52
N LYS A 294 -42.94 -46.89 25.15
CA LYS A 294 -42.43 -47.96 26.03
C LYS A 294 -42.31 -47.45 27.47
N LEU A 295 -41.09 -47.44 27.99
CA LEU A 295 -40.80 -47.25 29.41
C LEU A 295 -40.49 -45.78 29.77
N LEU A 296 -40.37 -44.87 28.80
CA LEU A 296 -40.05 -43.45 29.05
C LEU A 296 -41.11 -42.71 29.90
N PRO A 297 -42.43 -42.96 29.79
CA PRO A 297 -43.41 -42.31 30.66
C PRO A 297 -43.13 -42.54 32.15
N PHE A 298 -42.59 -43.71 32.51
CA PHE A 298 -42.22 -44.02 33.89
C PHE A 298 -41.01 -43.21 34.37
N ALA A 299 -40.06 -42.90 33.47
CA ALA A 299 -38.91 -42.04 33.79
C ALA A 299 -39.31 -40.58 34.12
N LEU A 300 -40.49 -40.13 33.65
CA LEU A 300 -41.06 -38.81 33.94
C LEU A 300 -41.68 -38.72 35.33
N ALA A 301 -41.95 -39.85 35.99
CA ALA A 301 -42.59 -39.92 37.31
C ALA A 301 -41.72 -40.66 38.36
N PRO A 302 -40.47 -40.22 38.61
CA PRO A 302 -39.51 -40.98 39.43
C PRO A 302 -39.96 -41.19 40.87
N LYS A 303 -40.71 -40.25 41.45
CA LYS A 303 -41.25 -40.37 42.81
C LYS A 303 -42.30 -41.49 42.90
N LEU A 304 -43.21 -41.54 41.93
CA LEU A 304 -44.28 -42.55 41.87
C LEU A 304 -43.72 -43.94 41.56
N VAL A 305 -42.76 -44.03 40.64
CA VAL A 305 -42.07 -45.28 40.33
C VAL A 305 -41.24 -45.77 41.52
N GLY A 306 -40.57 -44.85 42.24
CA GLY A 306 -39.85 -45.17 43.46
C GLY A 306 -40.75 -45.71 44.57
N SER A 307 -41.89 -45.06 44.82
CA SER A 307 -42.86 -45.56 45.80
C SER A 307 -43.48 -46.90 45.39
N PHE A 308 -43.81 -47.07 44.11
CA PHE A 308 -44.34 -48.33 43.58
C PHE A 308 -43.31 -49.46 43.69
N ARG A 309 -42.04 -49.21 43.36
CA ARG A 309 -40.95 -50.17 43.49
C ARG A 309 -40.75 -50.61 44.95
N ALA A 310 -40.79 -49.66 45.89
CA ALA A 310 -40.67 -49.96 47.32
C ALA A 310 -41.85 -50.80 47.84
N ALA A 311 -43.08 -50.43 47.47
CA ALA A 311 -44.28 -51.17 47.85
C ALA A 311 -44.31 -52.59 47.25
N LEU A 312 -43.94 -52.74 45.97
CA LEU A 312 -43.88 -54.03 45.29
C LEU A 312 -42.77 -54.94 45.84
N ALA A 313 -41.62 -54.38 46.24
CA ALA A 313 -40.55 -55.13 46.89
C ALA A 313 -40.95 -55.63 48.29
N GLN A 314 -41.67 -54.81 49.07
CA GLN A 314 -42.19 -55.21 50.38
C GLN A 314 -43.27 -56.29 50.28
N ALA A 315 -44.16 -56.21 49.28
CA ALA A 315 -45.21 -57.20 49.07
C ALA A 315 -44.69 -58.60 48.69
N ASN A 316 -43.60 -58.68 47.91
CA ASN A 316 -43.06 -59.96 47.40
C ASN A 316 -42.05 -60.66 48.34
N GLY A 317 -41.66 -60.04 49.46
CA GLY A 317 -40.68 -60.57 50.41
C GLY A 317 -41.20 -61.70 51.32
N PRO A 318 -42.24 -61.46 52.14
CA PRO A 318 -42.70 -62.43 53.15
C PRO A 318 -43.44 -63.64 52.56
N GLU A 319 -44.22 -63.49 51.49
CA GLU A 319 -44.99 -64.60 50.89
C GLU A 319 -44.09 -65.71 50.29
N ARG A 320 -42.94 -65.37 49.70
CA ARG A 320 -41.99 -66.38 49.18
C ARG A 320 -41.33 -67.17 50.29
N GLN A 321 -41.01 -66.53 51.43
CA GLN A 321 -40.34 -67.18 52.55
C GLN A 321 -41.29 -68.12 53.29
N GLN A 322 -42.55 -67.72 53.47
CA GLN A 322 -43.63 -68.54 54.01
C GLN A 322 -43.94 -69.75 53.10
N SER A 323 -44.08 -69.52 51.78
CA SER A 323 -44.38 -70.59 50.82
C SER A 323 -43.26 -71.62 50.73
N SER A 324 -42.00 -71.18 50.80
CA SER A 324 -40.83 -72.06 50.81
C SER A 324 -40.75 -72.88 52.11
N MET A 325 -41.03 -72.25 53.27
CA MET A 325 -41.09 -72.95 54.57
C MET A 325 -42.23 -73.98 54.62
N MET A 326 -43.43 -73.64 54.16
CA MET A 326 -44.54 -74.59 54.07
C MET A 326 -44.22 -75.76 53.13
N HIS A 327 -43.52 -75.50 52.02
CA HIS A 327 -43.08 -76.57 51.12
C HIS A 327 -42.08 -77.50 51.81
N VAL A 328 -41.08 -76.97 52.51
CA VAL A 328 -40.12 -77.76 53.29
C VAL A 328 -40.81 -78.56 54.40
N GLN A 329 -41.78 -77.96 55.10
CA GLN A 329 -42.59 -78.64 56.11
C GLN A 329 -43.41 -79.79 55.49
N SER A 330 -44.01 -79.58 54.31
CA SER A 330 -44.77 -80.62 53.61
C SER A 330 -43.90 -81.81 53.18
N LEU A 331 -42.68 -81.54 52.71
CA LEU A 331 -41.70 -82.57 52.37
C LEU A 331 -41.26 -83.36 53.61
N LEU A 332 -41.12 -82.69 54.75
CA LEU A 332 -40.79 -83.31 56.03
C LEU A 332 -41.92 -84.19 56.57
N VAL A 333 -43.18 -83.77 56.44
CA VAL A 333 -44.34 -84.60 56.80
C VAL A 333 -44.42 -85.83 55.90
N ALA A 334 -44.19 -85.67 54.59
CA ALA A 334 -44.10 -86.80 53.67
C ALA A 334 -42.95 -87.76 54.06
N TRP A 335 -41.79 -87.23 54.45
CA TRP A 335 -40.66 -88.04 54.93
C TRP A 335 -40.94 -88.77 56.27
N ARG A 336 -41.79 -88.21 57.13
CA ARG A 336 -42.27 -88.90 58.34
C ARG A 336 -43.23 -90.05 57.98
N ALA A 337 -44.09 -89.86 57.00
CA ALA A 337 -45.11 -90.83 56.58
C ALA A 337 -44.53 -91.96 55.71
N ASP A 338 -43.54 -91.65 54.88
CA ASP A 338 -42.91 -92.61 53.98
C ASP A 338 -41.70 -93.29 54.65
N LYS A 339 -41.63 -94.63 54.57
CA LYS A 339 -40.51 -95.44 55.11
C LYS A 339 -39.40 -95.67 54.07
N SER A 340 -39.47 -95.00 52.92
CA SER A 340 -38.60 -95.24 51.76
C SER A 340 -37.18 -94.66 51.90
N ALA A 341 -36.98 -93.58 52.65
CA ALA A 341 -35.66 -93.05 52.97
C ALA A 341 -35.17 -93.61 54.33
N GLN A 342 -34.15 -94.47 54.32
CA GLN A 342 -33.58 -95.08 55.53
C GLN A 342 -33.18 -94.01 56.55
N ARG A 343 -33.89 -93.96 57.67
CA ARG A 343 -33.55 -93.10 58.82
C ARG A 343 -32.32 -93.71 59.49
N GLN A 344 -31.21 -92.97 59.50
CA GLN A 344 -29.97 -93.45 60.15
C GLN A 344 -30.06 -93.50 61.69
N GLY A 345 -31.03 -92.79 62.30
CA GLY A 345 -31.27 -92.79 63.75
C GLY A 345 -32.71 -93.21 64.12
N LYS A 346 -32.90 -93.80 65.31
CA LYS A 346 -34.23 -94.12 65.86
C LYS A 346 -34.86 -92.85 66.45
N TRP A 347 -35.74 -92.21 65.68
CA TRP A 347 -36.51 -91.06 66.15
C TRP A 347 -37.80 -91.53 66.83
N ASP A 348 -38.00 -91.11 68.08
CA ASP A 348 -39.25 -91.32 68.80
C ASP A 348 -40.24 -90.14 68.60
N ALA A 349 -41.42 -90.23 69.20
CA ALA A 349 -42.46 -89.21 69.08
C ALA A 349 -42.03 -87.84 69.63
N LYS A 350 -41.11 -87.78 70.61
CA LYS A 350 -40.62 -86.51 71.18
C LYS A 350 -39.74 -85.76 70.19
N HIS A 351 -38.85 -86.45 69.49
CA HIS A 351 -38.00 -85.83 68.46
C HIS A 351 -38.83 -85.21 67.32
N TRP A 352 -39.90 -85.89 66.89
CA TRP A 352 -40.81 -85.33 65.89
C TRP A 352 -41.61 -84.14 66.44
N SER A 353 -41.97 -84.18 67.72
CA SER A 353 -42.64 -83.07 68.40
C SER A 353 -41.73 -81.85 68.48
N ASP A 354 -40.45 -82.00 68.83
CA ASP A 354 -39.48 -80.90 68.92
C ASP A 354 -39.22 -80.27 67.54
N LEU A 355 -39.14 -81.11 66.49
CA LEU A 355 -38.98 -80.62 65.12
C LEU A 355 -40.23 -79.86 64.65
N GLN A 356 -41.43 -80.36 64.99
CA GLN A 356 -42.67 -79.64 64.72
C GLN A 356 -42.73 -78.31 65.49
N HIS A 357 -42.33 -78.31 66.76
CA HIS A 357 -42.21 -77.11 67.57
C HIS A 357 -41.21 -76.10 67.00
N PHE A 358 -40.12 -76.56 66.39
CA PHE A 358 -39.17 -75.71 65.68
C PHE A 358 -39.81 -75.03 64.47
N PHE A 359 -40.57 -75.77 63.64
CA PHE A 359 -41.30 -75.17 62.51
C PHE A 359 -42.41 -74.21 62.98
N ASP A 360 -43.13 -74.56 64.04
CA ASP A 360 -44.17 -73.71 64.63
C ASP A 360 -43.57 -72.42 65.23
N ALA A 361 -42.35 -72.48 65.80
CA ALA A 361 -41.64 -71.32 66.33
C ALA A 361 -40.99 -70.43 65.24
N GLN A 362 -40.65 -71.00 64.08
CA GLN A 362 -40.12 -70.26 62.92
C GLN A 362 -41.22 -69.76 61.98
N SER A 363 -42.44 -70.30 62.11
CA SER A 363 -43.63 -69.76 61.46
C SER A 363 -43.92 -68.41 62.10
N LEU A 364 -43.54 -67.34 61.41
CA LEU A 364 -43.88 -65.99 61.84
C LEU A 364 -45.40 -65.93 62.06
N PRO A 365 -45.87 -65.29 63.15
CA PRO A 365 -47.28 -64.92 63.26
C PRO A 365 -47.64 -64.19 61.97
N ASP A 366 -48.85 -64.47 61.47
CA ASP A 366 -49.44 -63.89 60.27
C ASP A 366 -49.48 -62.35 60.41
N THR A 367 -48.30 -61.75 60.26
CA THR A 367 -48.13 -60.33 60.11
C THR A 367 -48.57 -60.15 58.69
N GLN A 368 -49.87 -59.90 58.57
CA GLN A 368 -50.44 -59.20 57.44
C GLN A 368 -49.67 -57.87 57.33
N ALA A 369 -48.47 -57.92 56.75
CA ALA A 369 -48.03 -56.84 55.91
C ALA A 369 -49.11 -56.80 54.85
N GLU A 370 -50.10 -55.91 55.04
CA GLU A 370 -51.24 -55.73 54.17
C GLU A 370 -50.71 -55.40 52.77
N SER A 371 -50.38 -56.45 52.01
CA SER A 371 -50.11 -56.34 50.60
C SER A 371 -51.48 -56.08 49.97
N HIS A 372 -51.73 -54.80 49.67
CA HIS A 372 -52.93 -54.36 49.00
C HIS A 372 -53.15 -55.26 47.77
N ALA A 373 -54.37 -55.78 47.59
CA ALA A 373 -54.68 -56.83 46.61
C ALA A 373 -54.14 -56.52 45.20
N ALA A 374 -54.14 -55.24 44.82
CA ALA A 374 -53.56 -54.72 43.58
C ALA A 374 -52.10 -55.13 43.33
N PHE A 375 -51.25 -55.31 44.34
CA PHE A 375 -49.85 -55.75 44.16
C PHE A 375 -49.72 -57.26 43.94
N ARG A 376 -50.70 -58.06 44.40
CA ARG A 376 -50.78 -59.50 44.12
C ARG A 376 -51.22 -59.78 42.68
N GLU A 377 -51.99 -58.88 42.08
CA GLU A 377 -52.42 -58.95 40.67
C GLU A 377 -51.28 -58.66 39.67
N VAL A 378 -50.14 -58.11 40.11
CA VAL A 378 -48.99 -57.77 39.24
C VAL A 378 -48.26 -59.03 38.73
N GLY A 379 -48.63 -60.23 39.17
CA GLY A 379 -48.05 -61.48 38.71
C GLY A 379 -46.59 -61.61 39.15
N ASP A 380 -45.65 -61.73 38.20
CA ASP A 380 -44.21 -61.79 38.53
C ASP A 380 -43.67 -60.40 38.90
N GLY A 381 -43.77 -60.09 40.20
CA GLY A 381 -43.22 -58.86 40.77
C GLY A 381 -41.71 -58.71 40.58
N ALA A 382 -40.94 -59.81 40.48
CA ALA A 382 -39.50 -59.72 40.26
C ALA A 382 -39.18 -59.28 38.82
N ALA A 383 -39.87 -59.83 37.82
CA ALA A 383 -39.77 -59.39 36.44
C ALA A 383 -40.18 -57.91 36.28
N THR A 384 -41.22 -57.48 37.00
CA THR A 384 -41.69 -56.08 36.98
C THR A 384 -40.68 -55.14 37.64
N LEU A 385 -40.08 -55.51 38.77
CA LEU A 385 -39.01 -54.75 39.41
C LEU A 385 -37.77 -54.63 38.51
N SER A 386 -37.45 -55.69 37.75
CA SER A 386 -36.37 -55.68 36.76
C SER A 386 -36.66 -54.68 35.63
N ARG A 387 -37.85 -54.73 35.02
CA ARG A 387 -38.26 -53.78 33.97
C ARG A 387 -38.27 -52.33 34.44
N LEU A 388 -38.64 -52.08 35.70
CA LEU A 388 -38.60 -50.74 36.27
C LEU A 388 -37.16 -50.26 36.55
N ALA A 389 -36.20 -51.18 36.74
CA ALA A 389 -34.78 -50.81 36.83
C ALA A 389 -34.22 -50.37 35.47
N GLU A 390 -34.67 -50.98 34.36
CA GLU A 390 -34.30 -50.59 32.98
C GLU A 390 -34.65 -49.12 32.67
N VAL A 391 -35.69 -48.58 33.30
CA VAL A 391 -36.09 -47.17 33.18
C VAL A 391 -34.94 -46.22 33.57
N GLU A 392 -34.27 -46.51 34.69
CA GLU A 392 -33.19 -45.67 35.21
C GLU A 392 -31.84 -45.98 34.56
N LEU A 393 -31.56 -47.25 34.29
CA LEU A 393 -30.27 -47.69 33.77
C LEU A 393 -30.10 -47.43 32.26
N ASP A 394 -31.17 -47.58 31.47
CA ASP A 394 -31.06 -47.55 30.00
C ASP A 394 -31.90 -46.44 29.37
N VAL A 395 -33.18 -46.34 29.75
CA VAL A 395 -34.14 -45.44 29.09
C VAL A 395 -33.79 -43.97 29.34
N ARG A 396 -33.46 -43.61 30.58
CA ARG A 396 -33.12 -42.23 30.97
C ARG A 396 -31.85 -41.70 30.31
N PRO A 397 -30.70 -42.41 30.36
CA PRO A 397 -29.49 -41.98 29.69
C PRO A 397 -29.70 -41.84 28.17
N ARG A 398 -30.40 -42.81 27.56
CA ARG A 398 -30.67 -42.79 26.12
C ARG A 398 -31.56 -41.62 25.71
N ALA A 399 -32.63 -41.35 26.45
CA ALA A 399 -33.49 -40.19 26.19
C ALA A 399 -32.74 -38.86 26.32
N ARG A 400 -31.85 -38.72 27.31
CA ARG A 400 -31.00 -37.51 27.47
C ARG A 400 -30.03 -37.34 26.31
N ALA A 401 -29.40 -38.41 25.84
CA ALA A 401 -28.51 -38.37 24.68
C ALA A 401 -29.27 -37.93 23.42
N LEU A 402 -30.43 -38.53 23.15
CA LEU A 402 -31.28 -38.16 22.01
C LEU A 402 -31.75 -36.71 22.06
N LEU A 403 -32.11 -36.18 23.23
CA LEU A 403 -32.49 -34.77 23.39
C LEU A 403 -31.30 -33.81 23.16
N LYS A 404 -30.10 -34.19 23.60
CA LYS A 404 -28.88 -33.41 23.35
C LYS A 404 -28.58 -33.35 21.85
N ASP A 405 -28.67 -34.48 21.17
CA ASP A 405 -28.43 -34.57 19.72
C ASP A 405 -29.50 -33.81 18.93
N LEU A 406 -30.77 -33.93 19.34
CA LEU A 406 -31.89 -33.20 18.74
C LEU A 406 -31.67 -31.67 18.82
N ASN A 407 -31.27 -31.17 19.99
CA ASN A 407 -30.98 -29.74 20.17
C ASN A 407 -29.80 -29.27 19.31
N ALA A 408 -28.72 -30.06 19.26
CA ALA A 408 -27.54 -29.74 18.45
C ALA A 408 -27.87 -29.73 16.95
N LEU A 409 -28.59 -30.73 16.46
CA LEU A 409 -29.02 -30.82 15.06
C LEU A 409 -30.00 -29.71 14.70
N THR A 410 -30.92 -29.36 15.59
CA THR A 410 -31.87 -28.26 15.37
C THR A 410 -31.15 -26.91 15.28
N ALA A 411 -30.17 -26.66 16.15
CA ALA A 411 -29.32 -25.48 16.08
C ALA A 411 -28.52 -25.44 14.77
N LYS A 412 -27.97 -26.59 14.34
CA LYS A 412 -27.24 -26.73 13.07
C LYS A 412 -28.13 -26.40 11.87
N VAL A 413 -29.35 -26.94 11.81
CA VAL A 413 -30.30 -26.64 10.73
C VAL A 413 -30.64 -25.14 10.69
N ARG A 414 -30.92 -24.50 11.83
CA ARG A 414 -31.19 -23.05 11.88
C ARG A 414 -30.03 -22.21 11.35
N ALA A 415 -28.80 -22.57 11.71
CA ALA A 415 -27.61 -21.88 11.23
C ALA A 415 -27.46 -22.02 9.70
N LEU A 416 -27.64 -23.23 9.18
CA LEU A 416 -27.58 -23.51 7.74
C LEU A 416 -28.70 -22.80 6.95
N ASP A 417 -29.93 -22.79 7.46
CA ASP A 417 -31.05 -22.08 6.83
C ASP A 417 -30.82 -20.56 6.81
N THR A 418 -30.24 -19.99 7.87
CA THR A 418 -29.87 -18.56 7.91
C THR A 418 -28.78 -18.23 6.89
N ALA A 419 -27.80 -19.12 6.73
CA ALA A 419 -26.73 -18.96 5.75
C ALA A 419 -27.26 -19.04 4.31
N LEU A 420 -28.15 -19.99 4.03
CA LEU A 420 -28.81 -20.14 2.72
C LEU A 420 -29.70 -18.93 2.39
N ALA A 421 -30.44 -18.40 3.36
CA ALA A 421 -31.29 -17.22 3.16
C ALA A 421 -30.49 -15.96 2.81
N ARG A 422 -29.28 -15.79 3.37
CA ARG A 422 -28.36 -14.69 2.98
C ARG A 422 -27.85 -14.86 1.56
N ALA A 423 -27.58 -16.09 1.14
CA ALA A 423 -27.14 -16.42 -0.21
C ALA A 423 -28.22 -16.22 -1.29
N ASP A 424 -29.50 -16.23 -0.91
CA ASP A 424 -30.65 -16.00 -1.82
C ASP A 424 -30.86 -14.51 -2.20
N ASN A 425 -30.07 -13.58 -1.65
CA ASN A 425 -30.12 -12.18 -2.08
C ASN A 425 -29.68 -12.05 -3.54
N ALA A 426 -30.53 -11.44 -4.38
CA ALA A 426 -30.26 -11.17 -5.79
C ALA A 426 -28.94 -10.39 -6.04
N ALA A 427 -28.46 -9.65 -5.04
CA ALA A 427 -27.18 -8.96 -5.06
C ALA A 427 -25.97 -9.91 -5.20
N ALA A 428 -26.03 -11.12 -4.62
CA ALA A 428 -24.91 -12.06 -4.65
C ALA A 428 -24.64 -12.63 -6.06
N GLY A 429 -25.70 -12.84 -6.86
CA GLY A 429 -25.58 -13.30 -8.25
C GLY A 429 -24.94 -12.25 -9.16
N VAL A 430 -25.37 -10.99 -9.05
CA VAL A 430 -24.78 -9.87 -9.80
C VAL A 430 -23.31 -9.68 -9.42
N LEU A 431 -22.98 -9.74 -8.13
CA LEU A 431 -21.60 -9.65 -7.65
C LEU A 431 -20.73 -10.82 -8.10
N LEU A 432 -21.30 -12.03 -8.26
CA LEU A 432 -20.57 -13.18 -8.81
C LEU A 432 -20.19 -12.97 -10.28
N ASP A 433 -21.12 -12.45 -11.08
CA ASP A 433 -20.87 -12.16 -12.49
C ASP A 433 -19.87 -11.01 -12.65
N GLU A 434 -19.98 -9.95 -11.82
CA GLU A 434 -18.99 -8.88 -11.76
C GLU A 434 -17.60 -9.39 -11.35
N LEU A 435 -17.54 -10.28 -10.35
CA LEU A 435 -16.29 -10.89 -9.90
C LEU A 435 -15.65 -11.72 -11.01
N ARG A 436 -16.43 -12.58 -11.68
CA ARG A 436 -15.95 -13.38 -12.82
C ARG A 436 -15.40 -12.51 -13.93
N LEU A 437 -16.10 -11.43 -14.26
CA LEU A 437 -15.70 -10.51 -15.33
C LEU A 437 -14.43 -9.73 -14.95
N ALA A 438 -14.28 -9.35 -13.67
CA ALA A 438 -13.06 -8.74 -13.15
C ALA A 438 -11.87 -9.72 -13.16
N GLU A 439 -12.06 -10.95 -12.69
CA GLU A 439 -11.02 -12.00 -12.72
C GLU A 439 -10.61 -12.38 -14.14
N GLN A 440 -11.56 -12.46 -15.07
CA GLN A 440 -11.28 -12.73 -16.49
C GLN A 440 -10.43 -11.61 -17.12
N LYS A 441 -10.68 -10.35 -16.78
CA LYS A 441 -9.85 -9.22 -17.24
C LYS A 441 -8.43 -9.28 -16.69
N VAL A 442 -8.28 -9.62 -15.40
CA VAL A 442 -6.96 -9.84 -14.78
C VAL A 442 -6.22 -10.95 -15.52
N GLY A 443 -6.86 -12.11 -15.71
CA GLY A 443 -6.25 -13.26 -16.39
C GLY A 443 -5.88 -12.98 -17.85
N ALA A 444 -6.70 -12.24 -18.60
CA ALA A 444 -6.38 -11.85 -19.98
C ALA A 444 -5.17 -10.91 -20.06
N THR A 445 -5.09 -9.95 -19.14
CA THR A 445 -3.96 -9.02 -19.05
C THR A 445 -2.69 -9.76 -18.60
N GLU A 446 -2.81 -10.70 -17.67
CA GLU A 446 -1.69 -11.52 -17.17
C GLU A 446 -1.14 -12.46 -18.24
N ALA A 447 -2.00 -13.08 -19.06
CA ALA A 447 -1.57 -13.86 -20.21
C ALA A 447 -0.79 -13.01 -21.22
N THR A 448 -1.26 -11.79 -21.49
CA THR A 448 -0.59 -10.84 -22.40
C THR A 448 0.75 -10.37 -21.82
N LEU A 449 0.78 -10.10 -20.51
CA LEU A 449 1.99 -9.72 -19.78
C LEU A 449 3.06 -10.80 -19.87
N ASN A 450 2.70 -12.06 -19.60
CA ASN A 450 3.63 -13.19 -19.68
C ASN A 450 4.20 -13.34 -21.10
N ALA A 451 3.37 -13.20 -22.13
CA ALA A 451 3.83 -13.26 -23.52
C ALA A 451 4.85 -12.16 -23.85
N ARG A 452 4.60 -10.90 -23.42
CA ARG A 452 5.52 -9.77 -23.62
C ARG A 452 6.79 -9.87 -22.79
N GLN A 453 6.73 -10.44 -21.59
CA GLN A 453 7.91 -10.69 -20.76
C GLN A 453 8.83 -11.75 -21.39
N GLU A 454 8.27 -12.83 -21.94
CA GLU A 454 9.06 -13.82 -22.69
C GLU A 454 9.65 -13.22 -23.98
N GLU A 455 8.90 -12.39 -24.70
CA GLU A 455 9.44 -11.63 -25.85
C GLU A 455 10.61 -10.73 -25.44
N LEU A 456 10.48 -9.98 -24.35
CA LEU A 456 11.54 -9.13 -23.82
C LEU A 456 12.79 -9.94 -23.42
N LYS A 457 12.60 -11.12 -22.82
CA LYS A 457 13.67 -12.03 -22.46
C LYS A 457 14.40 -12.57 -23.69
N LEU A 458 13.66 -12.94 -24.73
CA LEU A 458 14.22 -13.36 -26.02
C LEU A 458 15.02 -12.23 -26.68
N LEU A 459 14.48 -11.00 -26.71
CA LEU A 459 15.18 -9.83 -27.25
C LEU A 459 16.47 -9.53 -26.50
N ARG A 460 16.45 -9.58 -25.16
CA ARG A 460 17.67 -9.43 -24.33
C ARG A 460 18.68 -10.55 -24.61
N GLY A 461 18.21 -11.78 -24.78
CA GLY A 461 19.06 -12.91 -25.20
C GLY A 461 19.72 -12.67 -26.56
N GLN A 462 18.95 -12.19 -27.54
CA GLN A 462 19.45 -11.81 -28.87
C GLN A 462 20.49 -10.69 -28.80
N MET A 463 20.29 -9.69 -27.94
CA MET A 463 21.27 -8.62 -27.74
C MET A 463 22.59 -9.17 -27.18
N VAL A 464 22.55 -10.13 -26.25
CA VAL A 464 23.77 -10.77 -25.73
C VAL A 464 24.51 -11.57 -26.80
N THR A 465 23.79 -12.31 -27.66
CA THR A 465 24.44 -13.04 -28.77
C THR A 465 25.03 -12.08 -29.79
N LEU A 466 24.30 -11.03 -30.16
CA LEU A 466 24.78 -10.01 -31.09
C LEU A 466 25.98 -9.23 -30.52
N ASP A 467 26.04 -8.96 -29.21
CA ASP A 467 27.20 -8.30 -28.59
C ASP A 467 28.44 -9.20 -28.59
N ARG A 468 28.27 -10.52 -28.42
CA ARG A 468 29.38 -11.48 -28.58
C ARG A 468 29.89 -11.51 -30.02
N ASP A 469 28.98 -11.53 -30.99
CA ASP A 469 29.34 -11.49 -32.41
C ASP A 469 30.03 -10.17 -32.78
N ARG A 470 29.55 -9.04 -32.22
CA ARG A 470 30.20 -7.72 -32.34
C ARG A 470 31.63 -7.77 -31.83
N ARG A 471 31.86 -8.24 -30.60
CA ARG A 471 33.21 -8.34 -30.01
C ARG A 471 34.15 -9.21 -30.85
N ARG A 472 33.66 -10.36 -31.35
CA ARG A 472 34.45 -11.23 -32.21
C ARG A 472 34.87 -10.53 -33.51
N LEU A 473 33.94 -9.81 -34.15
CA LEU A 473 34.23 -9.04 -35.36
C LEU A 473 35.15 -7.84 -35.09
N GLU A 474 35.04 -7.20 -33.93
CA GLU A 474 35.94 -6.14 -33.46
C GLU A 474 37.37 -6.67 -33.27
N ASP A 475 37.52 -7.85 -32.66
CA ASP A 475 38.81 -8.54 -32.49
C ASP A 475 39.43 -8.94 -33.85
N GLU A 476 38.61 -9.43 -34.79
CA GLU A 476 39.03 -9.73 -36.17
C GLU A 476 39.50 -8.45 -36.92
N GLN A 477 38.84 -7.30 -36.68
CA GLN A 477 39.13 -6.01 -37.33
C GLN A 477 40.31 -5.25 -36.70
N ALA A 478 40.61 -5.48 -35.42
CA ALA A 478 41.76 -4.91 -34.71
C ALA A 478 43.12 -5.39 -35.25
N SER A 479 43.15 -6.41 -36.10
CA SER A 479 44.37 -7.00 -36.71
C SER A 479 45.03 -6.17 -37.83
N SER A 480 44.47 -5.00 -38.21
CA SER A 480 45.03 -4.10 -39.24
C SER A 480 45.77 -2.88 -38.64
N ALA A 481 47.01 -2.64 -39.06
CA ALA A 481 47.98 -1.73 -38.41
C ALA A 481 47.55 -0.25 -38.30
N LYS A 482 46.76 0.30 -39.25
CA LYS A 482 46.25 1.70 -39.18
C LYS A 482 44.97 1.83 -38.34
N ALA A 483 44.20 0.75 -38.20
CA ALA A 483 43.04 0.70 -37.30
C ALA A 483 43.51 0.59 -35.84
N MET A 484 44.62 -0.12 -35.60
CA MET A 484 45.21 -0.32 -34.28
C MET A 484 45.67 0.99 -33.61
N GLU A 485 46.28 1.93 -34.34
CA GLU A 485 46.71 3.23 -33.79
C GLU A 485 45.52 4.13 -33.40
N ARG A 486 44.47 4.17 -34.25
CA ARG A 486 43.23 4.92 -33.97
C ARG A 486 42.42 4.26 -32.83
N ALA A 487 42.39 2.93 -32.77
CA ALA A 487 41.77 2.15 -31.69
C ALA A 487 42.53 2.29 -30.36
N GLU A 488 43.85 2.39 -30.39
CA GLU A 488 44.67 2.62 -29.19
C GLU A 488 44.44 4.04 -28.64
N LEU A 489 44.45 5.07 -29.52
CA LEU A 489 44.14 6.44 -29.10
C LEU A 489 42.71 6.56 -28.54
N ALA A 490 41.76 5.87 -29.17
CA ALA A 490 40.39 5.70 -28.71
C ALA A 490 40.31 5.08 -27.31
N ALA A 491 40.95 3.94 -27.10
CA ALA A 491 40.97 3.23 -25.83
C ALA A 491 41.62 4.08 -24.73
N ARG A 492 42.73 4.77 -25.04
CA ARG A 492 43.38 5.71 -24.12
C ARG A 492 42.48 6.89 -23.77
N THR A 493 41.75 7.44 -24.73
CA THR A 493 40.83 8.56 -24.51
C THR A 493 39.63 8.12 -23.67
N ALA A 494 39.06 6.94 -23.96
CA ALA A 494 37.96 6.37 -23.17
C ALA A 494 38.40 6.07 -21.73
N GLN A 495 39.61 5.53 -21.54
CA GLN A 495 40.19 5.29 -20.23
C GLN A 495 40.44 6.61 -19.48
N ALA A 496 41.01 7.61 -20.15
CA ALA A 496 41.24 8.93 -19.56
C ALA A 496 39.92 9.61 -19.16
N LEU A 497 38.85 9.45 -19.95
CA LEU A 497 37.52 9.95 -19.61
C LEU A 497 36.91 9.19 -18.42
N ALA A 498 37.09 7.88 -18.32
CA ALA A 498 36.64 7.09 -17.17
C ALA A 498 37.38 7.48 -15.89
N ASP A 499 38.70 7.67 -15.97
CA ASP A 499 39.52 8.13 -14.84
C ASP A 499 39.14 9.57 -14.44
N TYR A 500 38.86 10.44 -15.42
CA TYR A 500 38.38 11.80 -15.19
C TYR A 500 36.99 11.80 -14.53
N GLU A 501 36.05 10.99 -15.00
CA GLU A 501 34.71 10.84 -14.41
C GLU A 501 34.81 10.43 -12.93
N LYS A 502 35.64 9.43 -12.62
CA LYS A 502 35.87 8.97 -11.25
C LYS A 502 36.46 10.08 -10.37
N ARG A 503 37.51 10.77 -10.84
CA ARG A 503 38.14 11.87 -10.10
C ARG A 503 37.20 13.06 -9.93
N LEU A 504 36.38 13.36 -10.94
CA LEU A 504 35.39 14.42 -10.90
C LEU A 504 34.30 14.10 -9.87
N LEU A 505 33.82 12.86 -9.83
CA LEU A 505 32.86 12.39 -8.83
C LEU A 505 33.44 12.53 -7.41
N GLU A 506 34.65 12.01 -7.17
CA GLU A 506 35.32 12.12 -5.86
C GLU A 506 35.51 13.59 -5.44
N HIS A 507 35.94 14.45 -6.37
CA HIS A 507 36.11 15.88 -6.11
C HIS A 507 34.78 16.58 -5.80
N LYS A 508 33.73 16.32 -6.59
CA LYS A 508 32.40 16.92 -6.42
C LYS A 508 31.72 16.45 -5.14
N LEU A 509 31.87 15.18 -4.77
CA LEU A 509 31.42 14.67 -3.48
C LEU A 509 32.19 15.34 -2.33
N GLY A 510 33.51 15.51 -2.47
CA GLY A 510 34.30 16.28 -1.50
C GLY A 510 33.77 17.70 -1.28
N GLN A 511 33.51 18.45 -2.37
CA GLN A 511 32.91 19.78 -2.31
C GLN A 511 31.54 19.76 -1.64
N LEU A 512 30.68 18.80 -2.02
CA LEU A 512 29.34 18.66 -1.45
C LEU A 512 29.39 18.37 0.05
N ARG A 513 30.31 17.50 0.51
CA ARG A 513 30.50 17.20 1.94
C ARG A 513 30.85 18.46 2.73
N THR A 514 31.82 19.23 2.24
CA THR A 514 32.25 20.48 2.89
C THR A 514 31.12 21.51 2.91
N GLU A 515 30.44 21.73 1.78
CA GLU A 515 29.34 22.68 1.71
C GLU A 515 28.14 22.24 2.55
N PHE A 516 27.84 20.94 2.62
CA PHE A 516 26.78 20.39 3.46
C PHE A 516 27.04 20.69 4.94
N VAL A 517 28.23 20.37 5.46
CA VAL A 517 28.58 20.63 6.87
C VAL A 517 28.47 22.12 7.18
N ASN A 518 28.96 22.98 6.27
CA ASN A 518 28.86 24.43 6.40
C ASN A 518 27.40 24.92 6.42
N CYS A 519 26.57 24.42 5.50
CA CYS A 519 25.16 24.79 5.40
C CYS A 519 24.37 24.29 6.61
N PHE A 520 24.57 23.04 7.00
CA PHE A 520 23.89 22.41 8.13
C PHE A 520 24.20 23.13 9.44
N ASN A 521 25.48 23.38 9.75
CA ASN A 521 25.87 24.04 10.99
C ASN A 521 25.45 25.52 11.04
N ARG A 522 25.22 26.17 9.90
CA ARG A 522 24.65 27.54 9.84
C ARG A 522 23.16 27.58 10.19
N LEU A 523 22.44 26.48 9.96
CA LEU A 523 20.98 26.37 10.12
C LEU A 523 20.59 25.63 11.40
N ALA A 524 21.41 24.70 11.87
CA ALA A 524 21.14 23.87 13.04
C ALA A 524 21.06 24.70 14.35
N ARG A 525 20.27 24.19 15.29
CA ARG A 525 20.14 24.73 16.65
C ARG A 525 21.44 24.69 17.44
N LYS A 526 22.10 23.54 17.46
CA LYS A 526 23.39 23.32 18.13
C LYS A 526 24.51 23.49 17.10
N ALA A 527 25.38 24.47 17.32
CA ALA A 527 26.59 24.62 16.52
C ALA A 527 27.42 23.33 16.64
N ASP A 528 27.85 22.80 15.49
CA ASP A 528 28.72 21.63 15.34
C ASP A 528 28.15 20.29 15.84
N LEU A 529 26.83 20.08 15.69
CA LEU A 529 26.23 18.75 15.86
C LEU A 529 26.85 17.72 14.89
N ILE A 530 27.20 18.17 13.69
CA ILE A 530 27.79 17.36 12.63
C ILE A 530 29.16 17.95 12.29
N VAL A 531 30.18 17.10 12.29
CA VAL A 531 31.55 17.47 11.89
C VAL A 531 31.89 16.97 10.50
N ASP A 532 31.24 15.90 10.04
CA ASP A 532 31.46 15.31 8.73
C ASP A 532 30.21 14.58 8.24
N VAL A 533 30.13 14.37 6.93
CA VAL A 533 29.11 13.54 6.29
C VAL A 533 29.79 12.60 5.32
N ARG A 534 29.50 11.30 5.41
CA ARG A 534 29.93 10.32 4.42
C ARG A 534 28.83 10.16 3.38
N ILE A 535 29.18 10.22 2.10
CA ILE A 535 28.25 10.03 0.98
C ILE A 535 28.79 8.87 0.15
N ASP A 536 27.96 7.85 -0.05
CA ASP A 536 28.29 6.71 -0.90
C ASP A 536 28.32 7.13 -2.38
N PRO A 537 29.38 6.82 -3.15
CA PRO A 537 29.54 7.32 -4.51
C PRO A 537 28.63 6.66 -5.55
N ASP A 538 28.06 5.50 -5.24
CA ASP A 538 27.19 4.74 -6.16
C ASP A 538 25.72 5.06 -5.89
N THR A 539 25.33 4.99 -4.61
CA THR A 539 23.95 5.14 -4.12
C THR A 539 23.60 6.53 -3.61
N PHE A 540 24.60 7.40 -3.40
CA PHE A 540 24.44 8.72 -2.77
C PHE A 540 23.84 8.67 -1.35
N ALA A 541 23.81 7.50 -0.72
CA ALA A 541 23.36 7.33 0.67
C ALA A 541 24.28 8.13 1.60
N THR A 542 23.68 8.94 2.48
CA THR A 542 24.43 9.82 3.38
C THR A 542 24.41 9.32 4.83
N THR A 543 25.58 9.23 5.45
CA THR A 543 25.75 8.96 6.89
C THR A 543 26.31 10.20 7.58
N LEU A 544 25.64 10.68 8.62
CA LEU A 544 26.07 11.85 9.39
C LEU A 544 27.09 11.43 10.47
N ILE A 545 28.11 12.24 10.71
CA ILE A 545 29.18 11.95 11.68
C ILE A 545 29.25 13.08 12.72
N ASP A 546 29.20 12.69 13.99
CA ASP A 546 29.28 13.61 15.13
C ASP A 546 30.73 13.91 15.56
N ARG A 547 30.90 14.85 16.51
CA ARG A 547 32.20 15.23 17.07
C ARG A 547 32.98 14.06 17.71
N GLY A 548 32.29 12.99 18.11
CA GLY A 548 32.88 11.78 18.64
C GLY A 548 33.26 10.74 17.58
N HIS A 549 33.19 11.11 16.29
CA HIS A 549 33.34 10.22 15.13
C HIS A 549 32.33 9.05 15.11
N ARG A 550 31.16 9.25 15.72
CA ARG A 550 30.08 8.27 15.72
C ARG A 550 29.12 8.55 14.58
N GLU A 551 28.66 7.47 13.95
CA GLU A 551 27.63 7.54 12.93
C GLU A 551 26.27 7.84 13.58
N ILE A 552 25.62 8.92 13.13
CA ILE A 552 24.25 9.25 13.50
C ILE A 552 23.33 8.72 12.40
N PRO A 553 22.50 7.69 12.67
CA PRO A 553 21.49 7.28 11.72
C PRO A 553 20.44 8.39 11.55
N LYS A 554 19.95 8.60 10.33
CA LYS A 554 18.93 9.63 10.04
C LYS A 554 17.66 9.50 10.89
N SER A 555 17.33 8.28 11.31
CA SER A 555 16.20 7.98 12.21
C SER A 555 16.34 8.59 13.61
N ALA A 556 17.57 8.91 14.04
CA ALA A 556 17.83 9.55 15.34
C ALA A 556 17.63 11.07 15.32
N LEU A 557 17.44 11.69 14.14
CA LEU A 557 17.14 13.11 14.02
C LEU A 557 15.67 13.38 14.39
N SER A 558 15.43 14.48 15.11
CA SER A 558 14.06 14.98 15.31
C SER A 558 13.43 15.42 14.00
N ALA A 559 12.10 15.53 13.95
CA ALA A 559 11.37 15.96 12.74
C ALA A 559 11.86 17.34 12.21
N GLY A 560 12.16 18.29 13.11
CA GLY A 560 12.74 19.58 12.73
C GLY A 560 14.17 19.48 12.20
N GLU A 561 15.01 18.63 12.80
CA GLU A 561 16.39 18.42 12.34
C GLU A 561 16.46 17.68 11.00
N LYS A 562 15.51 16.77 10.73
CA LYS A 562 15.35 16.14 9.40
C LYS A 562 15.05 17.17 8.31
N GLN A 563 14.20 18.14 8.62
CA GLN A 563 13.87 19.23 7.69
C GLN A 563 15.08 20.17 7.48
N ILE A 564 15.82 20.50 8.54
CA ILE A 564 17.09 21.25 8.42
C ILE A 564 18.14 20.49 7.62
N TYR A 565 18.25 19.16 7.82
CA TYR A 565 19.11 18.30 7.01
C TYR A 565 18.77 18.40 5.52
N ALA A 566 17.50 18.27 5.17
CA ALA A 566 17.08 18.33 3.78
C ALA A 566 17.33 19.71 3.16
N ILE A 567 16.98 20.80 3.86
CA ILE A 567 17.27 22.18 3.40
C ILE A 567 18.78 22.40 3.25
N ALA A 568 19.60 21.92 4.19
CA ALA A 568 21.05 22.03 4.10
C ALA A 568 21.63 21.24 2.91
N MET A 569 21.08 20.05 2.62
CA MET A 569 21.46 19.26 1.45
C MET A 569 21.11 19.98 0.15
N LEU A 570 19.90 20.52 0.04
CA LEU A 570 19.46 21.32 -1.10
C LEU A 570 20.36 22.54 -1.31
N TRP A 571 20.68 23.25 -0.22
CA TRP A 571 21.53 24.42 -0.27
C TRP A 571 22.96 24.08 -0.70
N ALA A 572 23.53 22.99 -0.17
CA ALA A 572 24.87 22.53 -0.51
C ALA A 572 24.96 22.05 -1.96
N LEU A 573 23.94 21.36 -2.46
CA LEU A 573 23.85 20.94 -3.86
C LEU A 573 23.77 22.15 -4.80
N ALA A 574 22.90 23.13 -4.50
CA ALA A 574 22.79 24.34 -5.28
C ALA A 574 24.15 25.06 -5.41
N ARG A 575 24.90 25.17 -4.29
CA ARG A 575 26.23 25.80 -4.27
C ARG A 575 27.31 24.97 -4.99
N THR A 576 27.23 23.65 -4.95
CA THR A 576 28.22 22.74 -5.59
C THR A 576 27.99 22.56 -7.09
N SER A 577 26.75 22.76 -7.54
CA SER A 577 26.35 22.61 -8.95
C SER A 577 27.06 23.57 -9.90
N GLY A 578 27.44 24.76 -9.42
CA GLY A 578 27.95 25.85 -10.25
C GLY A 578 26.94 26.40 -11.26
N ARG A 579 25.65 26.00 -11.19
CA ARG A 579 24.58 26.48 -12.08
C ARG A 579 23.72 27.50 -11.32
N PRO A 580 23.65 28.77 -11.77
CA PRO A 580 22.76 29.76 -11.16
C PRO A 580 21.30 29.49 -11.61
N LEU A 581 20.61 28.64 -10.86
CA LEU A 581 19.20 28.29 -11.05
C LEU A 581 18.29 29.02 -10.05
N PRO A 582 17.13 29.54 -10.49
CA PRO A 582 16.16 30.18 -9.61
C PRO A 582 15.51 29.16 -8.67
N MET A 583 15.05 29.61 -7.50
CA MET A 583 14.40 28.75 -6.50
C MET A 583 12.97 29.20 -6.23
N ILE A 584 12.02 28.26 -6.17
CA ILE A 584 10.64 28.49 -5.76
C ILE A 584 10.35 27.60 -4.56
N ILE A 585 9.92 28.19 -3.45
CA ILE A 585 9.69 27.49 -2.20
C ILE A 585 8.25 27.75 -1.74
N ASP A 586 7.42 26.70 -1.69
CA ASP A 586 6.05 26.77 -1.17
C ASP A 586 5.99 26.32 0.30
N THR A 587 5.33 27.09 1.16
CA THR A 587 5.20 26.83 2.61
C THR A 587 6.53 26.48 3.31
N PRO A 588 7.53 27.37 3.20
CA PRO A 588 8.93 27.10 3.57
C PRO A 588 9.19 26.78 5.04
N LEU A 589 8.27 27.16 5.94
CA LEU A 589 8.51 27.21 7.39
C LEU A 589 7.55 26.33 8.21
N ALA A 590 6.68 25.56 7.53
CA ALA A 590 5.79 24.62 8.18
C ALA A 590 6.58 23.64 9.07
N ARG A 591 6.04 23.31 10.26
CA ARG A 591 6.58 22.33 11.23
C ARG A 591 7.93 22.66 11.90
N LEU A 592 8.49 23.84 11.65
CA LEU A 592 9.70 24.34 12.32
C LEU A 592 9.39 25.20 13.55
N ASP A 593 10.26 25.12 14.57
CA ASP A 593 10.22 25.98 15.75
C ASP A 593 10.71 27.42 15.43
N SER A 594 10.47 28.35 16.35
CA SER A 594 10.77 29.77 16.15
C SER A 594 12.27 30.05 15.92
N GLU A 595 13.17 29.27 16.54
CA GLU A 595 14.62 29.46 16.41
C GLU A 595 15.11 29.05 15.00
N HIS A 596 14.64 27.93 14.47
CA HIS A 596 14.96 27.49 13.11
C HIS A 596 14.36 28.43 12.05
N ARG A 597 13.15 28.96 12.27
CA ARG A 597 12.52 29.94 11.35
C ARG A 597 13.34 31.22 11.22
N ALA A 598 13.85 31.76 12.33
CA ALA A 598 14.69 32.96 12.31
C ALA A 598 16.00 32.73 11.54
N LYS A 599 16.64 31.57 11.73
CA LYS A 599 17.88 31.22 11.01
C LYS A 599 17.65 31.06 9.50
N LEU A 600 16.57 30.41 9.08
CA LEU A 600 16.23 30.27 7.67
C LEU A 600 15.95 31.63 7.01
N THR A 601 15.19 32.47 7.71
CA THR A 601 14.81 33.81 7.25
C THR A 601 16.02 34.73 7.09
N GLY A 602 16.92 34.75 8.08
CA GLY A 602 18.09 35.62 8.05
C GLY A 602 19.30 35.10 7.27
N ARG A 603 19.45 33.77 7.10
CA ARG A 603 20.67 33.17 6.53
C ARG A 603 20.47 32.35 5.26
N TYR A 604 19.34 31.67 5.11
CA TYR A 604 19.11 30.78 3.97
C TYR A 604 18.43 31.50 2.81
N PHE A 605 17.19 32.01 2.97
CA PHE A 605 16.45 32.57 1.83
C PHE A 605 17.20 33.71 1.10
N PRO A 606 17.90 34.63 1.78
CA PRO A 606 18.69 35.66 1.09
C PRO A 606 19.87 35.13 0.26
N ALA A 607 20.37 33.93 0.60
CA ALA A 607 21.59 33.35 0.03
C ALA A 607 21.35 32.00 -0.67
N ALA A 608 20.10 31.59 -0.84
CA ALA A 608 19.74 30.30 -1.42
C ALA A 608 19.96 30.27 -2.94
N SER A 609 19.66 31.39 -3.61
CA SER A 609 19.86 31.58 -5.04
C SER A 609 19.93 33.09 -5.37
N HIS A 610 20.37 33.42 -6.59
CA HIS A 610 20.29 34.77 -7.14
C HIS A 610 18.85 35.22 -7.45
N GLN A 611 17.88 34.29 -7.44
CA GLN A 611 16.44 34.58 -7.48
C GLN A 611 15.69 33.55 -6.62
N VAL A 612 14.88 34.03 -5.68
CA VAL A 612 14.07 33.20 -4.77
C VAL A 612 12.63 33.69 -4.80
N ILE A 613 11.70 32.82 -5.18
CA ILE A 613 10.26 33.06 -5.11
C ILE A 613 9.74 32.32 -3.88
N LEU A 614 9.34 33.07 -2.86
CA LEU A 614 8.91 32.53 -1.58
C LEU A 614 7.38 32.60 -1.50
N LEU A 615 6.70 31.45 -1.43
CA LEU A 615 5.26 31.38 -1.25
C LEU A 615 4.97 31.06 0.22
N SER A 616 4.32 31.97 0.95
CA SER A 616 4.12 31.83 2.40
C SER A 616 2.70 32.18 2.84
N THR A 617 2.34 31.68 4.02
CA THR A 617 1.16 32.15 4.76
C THR A 617 1.50 33.24 5.78
N ASP A 618 0.46 33.90 6.30
CA ASP A 618 0.54 34.86 7.40
C ASP A 618 1.10 34.24 8.69
N THR A 619 0.85 32.95 8.91
CA THR A 619 1.34 32.20 10.08
C THR A 619 2.81 31.74 9.96
N GLU A 620 3.37 31.76 8.76
CA GLU A 620 4.76 31.34 8.50
C GLU A 620 5.75 32.49 8.60
N ILE A 621 5.40 33.64 8.00
CA ILE A 621 6.20 34.87 8.06
C ILE A 621 5.35 35.92 8.76
N ASP A 622 5.52 35.97 10.09
CA ASP A 622 4.92 36.96 10.96
C ASP A 622 5.63 38.33 10.87
N GLU A 623 5.16 39.33 11.61
CA GLU A 623 5.74 40.67 11.62
C GLU A 623 7.20 40.72 12.10
N ALA A 624 7.63 39.77 12.93
CA ALA A 624 9.01 39.71 13.39
C ALA A 624 9.92 39.18 12.28
N LEU A 625 9.57 38.05 11.68
CA LEU A 625 10.31 37.45 10.58
C LEU A 625 10.30 38.34 9.33
N MET A 626 9.19 39.03 9.08
CA MET A 626 9.10 39.97 7.96
C MET A 626 10.08 41.13 8.08
N ARG A 627 10.35 41.62 9.30
CA ARG A 627 11.36 42.67 9.54
C ARG A 627 12.77 42.18 9.17
N ASP A 628 13.09 40.93 9.49
CA ASP A 628 14.39 40.33 9.17
C ASP A 628 14.53 40.02 7.67
N LEU A 629 13.44 39.62 7.01
CA LEU A 629 13.43 39.28 5.59
C LEU A 629 13.39 40.51 4.66
N ALA A 630 12.72 41.58 5.09
CA ALA A 630 12.45 42.78 4.29
C ALA A 630 13.66 43.40 3.56
N PRO A 631 14.90 43.41 4.10
CA PRO A 631 16.06 43.92 3.37
C PRO A 631 16.38 43.14 2.09
N SER A 632 16.01 41.85 2.05
CA SER A 632 16.29 40.95 0.92
C SER A 632 15.08 40.76 -0.02
N VAL A 633 13.89 41.25 0.39
CA VAL A 633 12.67 41.24 -0.42
C VAL A 633 12.71 42.36 -1.44
N SER A 634 12.67 41.99 -2.72
CA SER A 634 12.52 42.92 -3.83
C SER A 634 11.13 43.55 -3.82
N HIS A 635 10.11 42.71 -3.85
CA HIS A 635 8.72 43.10 -3.96
C HIS A 635 7.80 41.93 -3.57
N ALA A 636 6.51 42.21 -3.34
CA ALA A 636 5.58 41.21 -2.83
C ALA A 636 4.21 41.24 -3.53
N PHE A 637 3.57 40.07 -3.61
CA PHE A 637 2.21 39.87 -4.08
C PHE A 637 1.35 39.19 -3.02
N ARG A 638 0.06 39.49 -3.02
CA ARG A 638 -0.95 38.85 -2.18
C ARG A 638 -1.96 38.13 -3.05
N LEU A 639 -2.17 36.86 -2.74
CA LEU A 639 -3.18 35.99 -3.35
C LEU A 639 -4.39 35.92 -2.43
N ASP A 640 -5.53 36.38 -2.92
CA ASP A 640 -6.82 36.26 -2.24
C ASP A 640 -7.78 35.45 -3.09
N TYR A 641 -8.32 34.37 -2.53
CA TYR A 641 -9.36 33.60 -3.20
C TYR A 641 -10.73 34.26 -2.97
N ASP A 642 -11.36 34.68 -4.05
CA ASP A 642 -12.72 35.19 -4.07
C ASP A 642 -13.70 34.02 -4.24
N HIS A 643 -14.43 33.70 -3.17
CA HIS A 643 -15.40 32.61 -3.18
C HIS A 643 -16.63 32.89 -4.03
N GLU A 644 -17.01 34.16 -4.22
CA GLU A 644 -18.16 34.53 -5.04
C GLU A 644 -17.81 34.48 -6.53
N ALA A 645 -16.60 34.95 -6.88
CA ALA A 645 -16.13 34.95 -8.26
C ALA A 645 -15.40 33.66 -8.68
N GLY A 646 -15.20 32.70 -7.78
CA GLY A 646 -14.57 31.40 -8.08
C GLY A 646 -13.11 31.52 -8.54
N ARG A 647 -12.40 32.58 -8.12
CA ARG A 647 -11.07 32.91 -8.65
C ARG A 647 -10.13 33.49 -7.61
N THR A 648 -8.83 33.20 -7.76
CA THR A 648 -7.76 33.91 -7.06
C THR A 648 -7.48 35.25 -7.73
N VAL A 649 -7.49 36.32 -6.94
CA VAL A 649 -7.07 37.68 -7.34
C VAL A 649 -5.67 37.93 -6.80
N VAL A 650 -4.79 38.43 -7.67
CA VAL A 650 -3.43 38.84 -7.32
C VAL A 650 -3.41 40.36 -7.09
N SER A 651 -2.94 40.78 -5.93
CA SER A 651 -2.76 42.20 -5.59
C SER A 651 -1.32 42.49 -5.14
N ASN A 652 -0.89 43.74 -5.24
CA ASN A 652 0.44 44.13 -4.79
C ASN A 652 0.50 44.24 -3.26
N GLY A 653 1.64 43.86 -2.70
CA GLY A 653 1.93 43.93 -1.26
C GLY A 653 1.90 42.56 -0.58
N TYR A 654 2.05 42.60 0.74
CA TYR A 654 1.95 41.44 1.65
C TYR A 654 0.84 41.73 2.68
N PHE A 655 0.46 40.77 3.54
CA PHE A 655 -0.64 40.92 4.51
C PHE A 655 -0.63 42.29 5.22
N ALA A 656 -1.81 42.90 5.37
CA ALA A 656 -1.98 44.31 5.73
C ALA A 656 -1.29 44.69 7.05
N THR A 657 -0.10 45.28 6.95
CA THR A 657 0.72 45.79 8.07
C THR A 657 1.42 47.08 7.64
N GLU A 658 1.76 47.98 8.57
CA GLU A 658 2.44 49.26 8.27
C GLU A 658 3.75 49.09 7.46
N LEU A 659 4.42 47.94 7.62
CA LEU A 659 5.61 47.57 6.86
C LEU A 659 5.29 47.14 5.41
N ALA A 660 4.14 46.50 5.17
CA ALA A 660 3.65 46.17 3.83
C ALA A 660 3.32 47.44 3.04
N GLY A 661 2.85 48.50 3.71
CA GLY A 661 2.68 49.83 3.13
C GLY A 661 4.00 50.44 2.61
N ARG A 662 5.12 50.20 3.29
CA ARG A 662 6.46 50.60 2.81
C ARG A 662 6.90 49.80 1.59
N ILE A 663 6.67 48.47 1.55
CA ILE A 663 7.00 47.64 0.38
C ILE A 663 6.12 48.03 -0.82
N HIS A 664 4.85 48.31 -0.59
CA HIS A 664 3.92 48.77 -1.61
C HIS A 664 4.27 50.16 -2.17
N ALA A 665 4.62 51.12 -1.30
CA ALA A 665 5.11 52.43 -1.70
C ALA A 665 6.45 52.35 -2.47
N LEU A 666 7.30 51.37 -2.15
CA LEU A 666 8.56 51.11 -2.83
C LEU A 666 8.42 50.30 -4.13
N GLN A 667 7.25 49.72 -4.42
CA GLN A 667 6.94 49.07 -5.69
C GLN A 667 6.45 50.06 -6.76
N GLN A 668 5.90 51.21 -6.34
CA GLN A 668 5.36 52.27 -7.22
C GLN A 668 6.39 53.38 -7.53
N ALA A 669 7.49 53.45 -6.79
CA ALA A 669 8.65 54.31 -7.05
C ALA A 669 9.72 53.55 -7.83
#